data_AF-A0A9E8LN47-F1
#
_entry.id   AF-A0A9E8LN47-F1
#
_cell.length_a   1.000
_cell.length_b   1.000
_cell.length_c   1.000
_cell.angle_alpha   90.00
_cell.angle_beta   90.00
_cell.angle_gamma   90.00
#
_symmetry.space_group_name_H-M   'P 1'
#
loop_
_entity.id
_entity.type
_entity.pdbx_description
1 polymer ?
#
loop_
_entity_poly.entity_id
_entity_poly.type
_entity_poly.pdbx_seq_one_letter_code
_entity_poly.pdbx_strand_id
1 'polypeptide(L)'
;MLRRRKATESEKKPESSDENKTDKIDSEPDKEEEKEKKKSRAETEDKRNKHQHHRWSCVDSCCWFIGCICSIWWFLLFLYNAMPASFPQYVTEAITGPLPDPPGVKLQKEGLSVKHPVLFVPGIVTGGLELWEGHHCADGLFRKRLWGGTFGEVYKRPLCWVEHMSLDNETGLDPSGIRVRPVTGLVAADYFAPGYFVWAVLIANLARIGYEEKTMYMAAYDWRISFQNTEVRDQSLSRIKSNIELMVATNDGKKVVVIPHSMGVLYFLHFMKWVEAPAPMGGGGGPDWCAKHIKAVMNIGGPFLGVPKAAAGLFSAEARDVAVARAIAPGVLDSDYLGLQTLQHVMRMTRTWDSTMSMIPKGGDTIWGGLDWSPEEGYDCSPKKQKNNDTHISADNGTVSVSSQSIHMNYGRIISFGKDVAEAHSSQIEQIEFRGAVKGNKLAKSNVSCDIWTEYHEMGLGGIKAVADYKVYTAGSLLDLLNFVAPKMMQRGSAHFSYGIAEDLDDPQYEHYKYWSNPLETKLPNAPDMEIYSMYGVGIPTERSYIYKASSPTECYIPFQIDTSAEGGKGGSCLQGGVYSVDGDETVPVLSAGYMCAKGWRGKTRFNPSEIRTFIREYNHAPPSTLLEGRGTQSGAHVDIMGNFALIEDVIRVAAGATGEDLGGDQVYSDIFKWSEKIKLEL
;
A
#
# COMPACT_ATOMS: atom_id res chain seq x y z
N MET A 1 64.07 -7.08 -17.91
CA MET A 1 65.31 -6.49 -18.47
C MET A 1 64.97 -5.67 -19.71
N LEU A 2 65.88 -4.81 -20.19
CA LEU A 2 66.03 -4.26 -21.57
C LEU A 2 64.72 -3.87 -22.33
N ARG A 3 64.35 -2.60 -22.60
CA ARG A 3 65.03 -1.38 -23.15
C ARG A 3 65.01 -1.26 -24.70
N ARG A 4 64.17 -0.33 -25.20
CA ARG A 4 64.27 0.51 -26.45
C ARG A 4 63.84 -0.03 -27.85
N ARG A 5 63.26 0.92 -28.62
CA ARG A 5 63.13 1.08 -30.10
C ARG A 5 62.13 0.14 -30.82
N LYS A 6 61.34 0.52 -31.87
CA LYS A 6 61.18 1.68 -32.80
C LYS A 6 61.62 1.45 -34.27
N ALA A 7 60.65 1.15 -35.13
CA ALA A 7 60.47 1.55 -36.56
C ALA A 7 58.97 1.36 -36.90
N THR A 8 58.20 2.07 -37.76
CA THR A 8 58.33 3.23 -38.67
C THR A 8 58.87 3.04 -40.11
N GLU A 9 57.97 2.97 -41.10
CA GLU A 9 58.21 3.24 -42.53
C GLU A 9 56.97 3.89 -43.22
N SER A 10 57.23 4.84 -44.13
CA SER A 10 56.54 5.30 -45.37
C SER A 10 54.99 5.34 -45.48
N GLU A 11 54.33 6.33 -46.13
CA GLU A 11 54.71 7.58 -46.85
C GLU A 11 53.46 8.55 -46.83
N LYS A 12 53.26 9.68 -47.54
CA LYS A 12 53.94 10.39 -48.66
C LYS A 12 53.84 11.94 -48.48
N LYS A 13 53.59 12.70 -49.56
CA LYS A 13 53.50 14.18 -49.70
C LYS A 13 52.84 14.54 -51.07
N PRO A 14 52.72 15.81 -51.55
CA PRO A 14 53.17 17.13 -51.03
C PRO A 14 51.96 18.10 -50.84
N GLU A 15 51.94 19.44 -50.71
CA GLU A 15 52.86 20.60 -50.41
C GLU A 15 51.93 21.80 -49.98
N SER A 16 52.26 23.08 -49.70
CA SER A 16 53.43 24.02 -49.63
C SER A 16 52.98 25.22 -48.72
N SER A 17 53.57 26.42 -48.55
CA SER A 17 54.92 27.05 -48.54
C SER A 17 54.75 28.57 -48.24
N ASP A 18 55.67 29.38 -47.69
CA ASP A 18 56.84 29.23 -46.79
C ASP A 18 57.34 30.65 -46.39
N GLU A 19 58.21 30.75 -45.35
CA GLU A 19 59.09 31.92 -45.00
C GLU A 19 58.45 33.27 -44.51
N ASN A 20 59.07 34.18 -43.70
CA ASN A 20 60.33 34.19 -42.91
C ASN A 20 60.41 35.23 -41.74
N LYS A 21 61.18 34.91 -40.67
CA LYS A 21 62.18 35.72 -39.88
C LYS A 21 61.94 37.02 -39.01
N THR A 22 62.20 36.88 -37.69
CA THR A 22 63.18 37.56 -36.77
C THR A 22 63.14 39.02 -36.21
N ASP A 23 63.34 39.09 -34.86
CA ASP A 23 64.26 39.93 -34.03
C ASP A 23 63.88 41.30 -33.36
N LYS A 24 64.75 41.73 -32.41
CA LYS A 24 64.56 42.69 -31.27
C LYS A 24 65.41 43.98 -31.36
N ILE A 25 65.25 44.94 -30.40
CA ILE A 25 66.31 45.64 -29.59
C ILE A 25 65.71 46.77 -28.68
N ASP A 26 66.48 47.26 -27.68
CA ASP A 26 66.12 48.09 -26.49
C ASP A 26 66.62 49.59 -26.63
N SER A 27 66.58 50.58 -25.69
CA SER A 27 66.38 50.64 -24.21
C SER A 27 65.91 52.01 -23.61
N GLU A 28 66.81 52.96 -23.29
CA GLU A 28 66.67 54.17 -22.38
C GLU A 28 67.30 55.48 -22.99
N PRO A 29 67.32 56.73 -22.41
CA PRO A 29 67.17 57.18 -20.99
C PRO A 29 66.47 58.58 -20.69
N ASP A 30 66.56 59.01 -19.41
CA ASP A 30 66.64 60.37 -18.77
C ASP A 30 66.27 61.71 -19.47
N LYS A 31 65.99 62.85 -18.80
CA LYS A 31 65.34 63.25 -17.51
C LYS A 31 65.47 64.80 -17.33
N GLU A 32 64.52 65.61 -17.80
CA GLU A 32 64.39 67.05 -17.39
C GLU A 32 62.92 67.51 -17.40
N GLU A 33 62.17 67.32 -16.30
CA GLU A 33 60.85 67.98 -16.14
C GLU A 33 60.35 68.09 -14.68
N GLU A 34 61.23 67.97 -13.68
CA GLU A 34 60.84 67.80 -12.27
C GLU A 34 60.64 69.14 -11.51
N LYS A 35 59.73 70.01 -11.99
CA LYS A 35 59.28 71.18 -11.20
C LYS A 35 57.83 71.62 -11.38
N GLU A 36 57.23 71.53 -12.57
CA GLU A 36 55.85 72.02 -12.76
C GLU A 36 54.76 71.03 -12.28
N LYS A 37 55.01 69.72 -12.38
CA LYS A 37 54.07 68.64 -12.00
C LYS A 37 53.68 68.58 -10.51
N LYS A 38 54.21 69.48 -9.66
CA LYS A 38 53.80 69.62 -8.24
C LYS A 38 52.62 70.57 -8.01
N LYS A 39 52.21 71.39 -9.00
CA LYS A 39 51.04 72.30 -8.83
C LYS A 39 49.71 71.68 -9.26
N SER A 40 49.68 70.89 -10.33
CA SER A 40 48.46 70.21 -10.82
C SER A 40 47.95 69.09 -9.91
N ARG A 41 48.80 68.57 -9.01
CA ARG A 41 48.44 67.44 -8.14
C ARG A 41 47.52 67.83 -6.97
N ALA A 42 47.57 69.09 -6.51
CA ALA A 42 46.75 69.57 -5.39
C ALA A 42 45.27 69.77 -5.75
N GLU A 43 44.98 70.30 -6.95
CA GLU A 43 43.59 70.57 -7.39
C GLU A 43 42.83 69.30 -7.84
N THR A 44 43.52 68.16 -7.94
CA THR A 44 42.93 66.87 -8.33
C THR A 44 42.43 66.07 -7.12
N GLU A 45 42.89 66.38 -5.90
CA GLU A 45 42.52 65.62 -4.69
C GLU A 45 41.22 66.14 -4.04
N ASP A 46 40.97 67.45 -4.00
CA ASP A 46 39.74 68.02 -3.40
C ASP A 46 38.46 67.69 -4.20
N LYS A 47 38.59 67.37 -5.50
CA LYS A 47 37.48 66.86 -6.34
C LYS A 47 37.21 65.36 -6.19
N ARG A 48 38.03 64.60 -5.42
CA ARG A 48 37.76 63.18 -5.13
C ARG A 48 36.98 62.95 -3.84
N ASN A 49 37.02 63.88 -2.88
CA ASN A 49 36.36 63.72 -1.57
C ASN A 49 34.85 64.04 -1.55
N LYS A 50 34.21 64.23 -2.72
CA LYS A 50 32.76 64.50 -2.85
C LYS A 50 32.06 63.65 -3.91
N HIS A 51 32.30 62.33 -3.93
CA HIS A 51 31.28 61.31 -4.23
C HIS A 51 31.82 59.89 -3.94
N GLN A 52 31.80 59.48 -2.67
CA GLN A 52 32.03 58.08 -2.29
C GLN A 52 30.95 57.52 -1.36
N HIS A 53 29.70 57.93 -1.58
CA HIS A 53 28.56 57.07 -1.23
C HIS A 53 28.65 55.81 -2.09
N HIS A 54 29.07 54.70 -1.47
CA HIS A 54 29.07 53.39 -2.11
C HIS A 54 27.62 52.98 -2.40
N ARG A 55 27.14 53.27 -3.61
CA ARG A 55 25.87 52.72 -4.11
C ARG A 55 26.07 51.21 -4.24
N TRP A 56 25.65 50.43 -3.25
CA TRP A 56 25.36 49.01 -3.48
C TRP A 56 24.46 48.93 -4.71
N SER A 57 24.83 48.11 -5.69
CA SER A 57 23.91 47.79 -6.77
C SER A 57 22.76 46.97 -6.21
N CYS A 58 21.63 46.96 -6.94
CA CYS A 58 20.52 46.09 -6.56
C CYS A 58 20.93 44.60 -6.57
N VAL A 59 21.97 44.25 -7.35
CA VAL A 59 22.58 42.91 -7.38
C VAL A 59 23.35 42.64 -6.09
N ASP A 60 24.21 43.56 -5.64
CA ASP A 60 24.97 43.38 -4.38
C ASP A 60 24.04 43.19 -3.18
N SER A 61 23.00 44.02 -3.09
CA SER A 61 22.01 43.92 -2.01
C SER A 61 21.16 42.65 -2.10
N CYS A 62 20.89 42.15 -3.30
CA CYS A 62 20.19 40.87 -3.51
C CYS A 62 21.08 39.68 -3.16
N CYS A 63 22.34 39.66 -3.62
CA CYS A 63 23.33 38.64 -3.25
C CYS A 63 23.61 38.62 -1.74
N TRP A 64 23.65 39.78 -1.08
CA TRP A 64 23.78 39.87 0.38
C TRP A 64 22.53 39.33 1.10
N PHE A 65 21.33 39.68 0.62
CA PHE A 65 20.07 39.18 1.18
C PHE A 65 19.90 37.65 1.00
N ILE A 66 20.23 37.12 -0.18
CA ILE A 66 20.31 35.67 -0.44
C ILE A 66 21.37 35.03 0.46
N GLY A 67 22.54 35.65 0.61
CA GLY A 67 23.58 35.20 1.53
C GLY A 67 23.08 35.10 2.97
N CYS A 68 22.40 36.13 3.47
CA CYS A 68 21.77 36.12 4.79
C CYS A 68 20.68 35.06 4.92
N ILE A 69 19.81 34.87 3.92
CA ILE A 69 18.80 33.79 3.93
C ILE A 69 19.49 32.43 3.99
N CYS A 70 20.52 32.19 3.18
CA CYS A 70 21.29 30.95 3.21
C CYS A 70 21.97 30.74 4.57
N SER A 71 22.62 31.76 5.14
CA SER A 71 23.25 31.68 6.46
C SER A 71 22.24 31.45 7.59
N ILE A 72 21.08 32.09 7.55
CA ILE A 72 19.98 31.86 8.50
C ILE A 72 19.43 30.45 8.34
N TRP A 73 19.23 29.97 7.11
CA TRP A 73 18.74 28.62 6.84
C TRP A 73 19.75 27.56 7.31
N TRP A 74 21.04 27.71 7.02
CA TRP A 74 22.11 26.85 7.55
C TRP A 74 22.23 26.93 9.07
N PHE A 75 22.02 28.10 9.69
CA PHE A 75 22.02 28.26 11.15
C PHE A 75 20.81 27.60 11.79
N LEU A 76 19.61 27.72 11.21
CA LEU A 76 18.41 26.99 11.63
C LEU A 76 18.56 25.48 11.43
N LEU A 77 19.17 25.03 10.34
CA LEU A 77 19.49 23.63 10.09
C LEU A 77 20.52 23.10 11.11
N PHE A 78 21.54 23.91 11.45
CA PHE A 78 22.50 23.59 12.49
C PHE A 78 21.83 23.50 13.87
N LEU A 79 21.00 24.47 14.25
CA LEU A 79 20.22 24.43 15.49
C LEU A 79 19.27 23.23 15.53
N TYR A 80 18.65 22.86 14.40
CA TYR A 80 17.80 21.66 14.30
C TYR A 80 18.60 20.37 14.54
N ASN A 81 19.80 20.24 13.97
CA ASN A 81 20.68 19.09 14.19
C ASN A 81 21.41 19.12 15.54
N ALA A 82 21.50 20.28 16.20
CA ALA A 82 22.10 20.46 17.51
C ALA A 82 21.09 20.43 18.67
N MET A 83 19.77 20.48 18.38
CA MET A 83 18.74 20.27 19.38
C MET A 83 18.81 18.82 19.91
N PRO A 84 18.80 18.60 21.23
CA PRO A 84 18.62 17.27 21.79
C PRO A 84 17.30 16.65 21.31
N ALA A 85 17.29 15.35 21.01
CA ALA A 85 16.08 14.64 20.57
C ALA A 85 14.93 14.67 21.60
N SER A 86 15.23 14.99 22.87
CA SER A 86 14.26 15.22 23.94
C SER A 86 13.63 16.62 23.95
N PHE A 87 14.15 17.60 23.19
CA PHE A 87 13.63 18.97 23.21
C PHE A 87 12.20 19.08 22.62
N PRO A 88 11.85 18.41 21.49
CA PRO A 88 10.48 18.34 21.01
C PRO A 88 9.53 17.64 22.00
N GLN A 89 10.00 16.60 22.69
CA GLN A 89 9.22 15.94 23.75
C GLN A 89 8.96 16.91 24.91
N TYR A 90 9.98 17.61 25.41
CA TYR A 90 9.87 18.56 26.51
C TYR A 90 8.92 19.74 26.19
N VAL A 91 8.99 20.25 24.96
CA VAL A 91 8.05 21.30 24.49
C VAL A 91 6.62 20.76 24.38
N THR A 92 6.45 19.52 23.89
CA THR A 92 5.11 18.89 23.80
C THR A 92 4.54 18.64 25.20
N GLU A 93 5.32 18.04 26.10
CA GLU A 93 4.95 17.77 27.49
C GLU A 93 4.60 19.06 28.27
N ALA A 94 5.31 20.15 28.03
CA ALA A 94 5.00 21.46 28.61
C ALA A 94 3.72 22.13 28.05
N ILE A 95 3.20 21.65 26.90
CA ILE A 95 1.99 22.18 26.24
C ILE A 95 0.77 21.27 26.49
N THR A 96 0.93 19.95 26.45
CA THR A 96 -0.16 18.96 26.53
C THR A 96 -0.21 18.17 27.84
N GLY A 97 0.78 18.35 28.72
CA GLY A 97 0.97 17.51 29.91
C GLY A 97 1.76 16.22 29.60
N PRO A 98 2.02 15.38 30.62
CA PRO A 98 2.80 14.16 30.46
C PRO A 98 2.11 13.21 29.47
N LEU A 99 2.86 12.82 28.44
CA LEU A 99 2.41 11.84 27.45
C LEU A 99 2.10 10.50 28.15
N PRO A 100 1.03 9.78 27.77
CA PRO A 100 0.75 8.47 28.32
C PRO A 100 1.92 7.50 28.07
N ASP A 101 2.21 6.63 29.05
CA ASP A 101 3.22 5.58 28.89
C ASP A 101 2.95 4.77 27.60
N PRO A 102 3.96 4.57 26.73
CA PRO A 102 3.83 3.67 25.61
C PRO A 102 3.40 2.26 26.08
N PRO A 103 2.56 1.53 25.32
CA PRO A 103 1.98 0.26 25.75
C PRO A 103 2.96 -0.72 26.39
N GLY A 104 4.15 -0.92 25.79
CA GLY A 104 5.18 -1.80 26.34
C GLY A 104 5.73 -1.35 27.71
N VAL A 105 5.79 -0.04 27.96
CA VAL A 105 6.22 0.53 29.25
C VAL A 105 5.10 0.40 30.30
N LYS A 106 3.85 0.68 29.91
CA LYS A 106 2.67 0.47 30.76
C LYS A 106 2.57 -0.99 31.22
N LEU A 107 2.62 -1.92 30.27
CA LEU A 107 2.51 -3.36 30.55
C LEU A 107 3.72 -3.92 31.32
N GLN A 108 4.91 -3.36 31.13
CA GLN A 108 6.07 -3.66 31.98
C GLN A 108 5.83 -3.21 33.44
N LYS A 109 5.19 -2.05 33.67
CA LYS A 109 4.79 -1.60 35.02
C LYS A 109 3.66 -2.44 35.62
N GLU A 110 2.76 -2.98 34.80
CA GLU A 110 1.77 -4.00 35.20
C GLU A 110 2.39 -5.38 35.50
N GLY A 111 3.68 -5.58 35.21
CA GLY A 111 4.42 -6.81 35.52
C GLY A 111 4.36 -7.90 34.44
N LEU A 112 3.92 -7.58 33.22
CA LEU A 112 3.91 -8.53 32.11
C LEU A 112 5.34 -8.82 31.61
N SER A 113 5.55 -10.07 31.19
CA SER A 113 6.79 -10.55 30.57
C SER A 113 6.49 -11.41 29.34
N VAL A 114 7.50 -11.59 28.48
CA VAL A 114 7.51 -12.59 27.40
C VAL A 114 7.06 -13.97 27.90
N LYS A 115 6.21 -14.65 27.10
CA LYS A 115 5.66 -15.98 27.42
C LYS A 115 5.40 -16.83 26.18
N HIS A 116 4.76 -16.28 25.15
CA HIS A 116 4.55 -16.97 23.87
C HIS A 116 5.47 -16.38 22.79
N PRO A 117 6.20 -17.18 22.01
CA PRO A 117 6.94 -16.68 20.85
C PRO A 117 5.99 -16.01 19.84
N VAL A 118 6.46 -14.97 19.15
CA VAL A 118 5.64 -14.13 18.25
C VAL A 118 6.09 -14.25 16.80
N LEU A 119 5.14 -14.48 15.89
CA LEU A 119 5.35 -14.52 14.45
C LEU A 119 4.64 -13.37 13.75
N PHE A 120 5.37 -12.51 13.05
CA PHE A 120 4.81 -11.46 12.19
C PHE A 120 4.67 -11.98 10.75
N VAL A 121 3.52 -11.76 10.11
CA VAL A 121 3.31 -12.09 8.68
C VAL A 121 2.94 -10.80 7.91
N PRO A 122 3.81 -10.33 7.00
CA PRO A 122 3.64 -9.05 6.34
C PRO A 122 2.49 -9.06 5.31
N GLY A 123 1.85 -7.90 5.13
CA GLY A 123 0.91 -7.64 4.06
C GLY A 123 1.58 -7.35 2.72
N ILE A 124 0.76 -7.21 1.67
CA ILE A 124 1.22 -6.77 0.35
C ILE A 124 2.01 -5.46 0.45
N VAL A 125 3.03 -5.29 -0.39
CA VAL A 125 3.99 -4.17 -0.40
C VAL A 125 4.73 -3.85 0.92
N THR A 126 4.42 -4.47 2.06
CA THR A 126 5.07 -4.10 3.35
C THR A 126 6.46 -4.72 3.55
N GLY A 127 6.77 -5.84 2.88
CA GLY A 127 8.07 -6.50 2.95
C GLY A 127 9.08 -5.93 1.94
N GLY A 128 10.31 -5.67 2.38
CA GLY A 128 11.39 -5.23 1.47
C GLY A 128 11.82 -6.33 0.48
N LEU A 129 12.14 -5.96 -0.76
CA LEU A 129 12.64 -6.87 -1.80
C LEU A 129 14.01 -6.42 -2.32
N GLU A 130 14.97 -7.32 -2.44
CA GLU A 130 16.32 -7.08 -2.97
C GLU A 130 16.63 -7.84 -4.27
N LEU A 131 17.46 -7.21 -5.13
CA LEU A 131 17.88 -7.76 -6.42
C LEU A 131 19.04 -8.76 -6.26
N TRP A 132 18.92 -9.94 -6.87
CA TRP A 132 19.95 -10.99 -6.91
C TRP A 132 20.51 -11.23 -8.32
N GLU A 133 19.73 -10.98 -9.36
CA GLU A 133 20.14 -11.05 -10.77
C GLU A 133 19.24 -10.12 -11.59
N GLY A 134 19.80 -9.49 -12.63
CA GLY A 134 19.05 -8.54 -13.46
C GLY A 134 19.79 -8.20 -14.75
N HIS A 135 19.08 -7.54 -15.66
CA HIS A 135 19.62 -7.08 -16.94
C HIS A 135 20.59 -5.90 -16.77
N HIS A 136 21.37 -5.59 -17.82
CA HIS A 136 22.39 -4.53 -17.86
C HIS A 136 21.88 -3.15 -17.35
N CYS A 137 20.59 -2.84 -17.49
CA CYS A 137 20.01 -1.61 -16.93
C CYS A 137 20.04 -1.56 -15.39
N ALA A 138 20.17 -2.69 -14.70
CA ALA A 138 20.27 -2.84 -13.26
C ALA A 138 21.73 -2.97 -12.75
N ASP A 139 22.73 -2.76 -13.60
CA ASP A 139 24.14 -2.82 -13.20
C ASP A 139 24.43 -1.89 -12.01
N GLY A 140 25.14 -2.45 -11.02
CA GLY A 140 25.44 -1.83 -9.73
C GLY A 140 24.39 -2.07 -8.63
N LEU A 141 23.23 -2.67 -8.95
CA LEU A 141 22.12 -2.86 -7.99
C LEU A 141 22.09 -4.24 -7.28
N PHE A 142 23.13 -5.07 -7.44
CA PHE A 142 23.21 -6.37 -6.75
C PHE A 142 23.09 -6.20 -5.22
N ARG A 143 22.15 -6.94 -4.63
CA ARG A 143 21.70 -6.87 -3.23
C ARG A 143 21.40 -5.45 -2.73
N LYS A 144 20.91 -4.59 -3.63
CA LYS A 144 20.18 -3.38 -3.27
C LYS A 144 18.69 -3.69 -3.20
N ARG A 145 17.99 -3.02 -2.28
CA ARG A 145 16.54 -3.10 -2.21
C ARG A 145 15.93 -2.37 -3.42
N LEU A 146 15.12 -3.08 -4.22
CA LEU A 146 14.26 -2.47 -5.24
C LEU A 146 12.91 -2.04 -4.66
N TRP A 147 12.56 -2.57 -3.49
CA TRP A 147 11.36 -2.21 -2.75
C TRP A 147 11.66 -2.07 -1.26
N GLY A 148 11.25 -0.94 -0.67
CA GLY A 148 11.56 -0.54 0.71
C GLY A 148 12.99 -0.03 0.89
N GLY A 149 13.17 1.12 1.55
CA GLY A 149 14.45 1.75 1.87
C GLY A 149 14.66 3.07 1.14
N THR A 150 15.91 3.39 0.78
CA THR A 150 16.27 4.62 0.08
C THR A 150 16.11 4.47 -1.44
N PHE A 151 14.90 4.74 -1.95
CA PHE A 151 14.52 4.65 -3.37
C PHE A 151 15.33 5.54 -4.36
N GLY A 152 16.31 6.33 -3.88
CA GLY A 152 17.05 7.31 -4.68
C GLY A 152 17.85 6.77 -5.88
N GLU A 153 18.22 5.49 -5.89
CA GLU A 153 18.81 4.85 -7.10
C GLU A 153 17.73 4.27 -8.04
N VAL A 154 16.59 3.87 -7.50
CA VAL A 154 15.45 3.33 -8.27
C VAL A 154 14.80 4.42 -9.13
N TYR A 155 14.57 5.61 -8.58
CA TYR A 155 13.98 6.74 -9.32
C TYR A 155 14.82 7.21 -10.52
N LYS A 156 16.11 6.87 -10.59
CA LYS A 156 16.98 7.17 -11.74
C LYS A 156 16.74 6.26 -12.94
N ARG A 157 16.07 5.12 -12.77
CA ARG A 157 15.90 4.07 -13.81
C ARG A 157 14.48 3.48 -13.80
N PRO A 158 13.40 4.28 -13.94
CA PRO A 158 12.02 3.83 -13.70
C PRO A 158 11.59 2.66 -14.58
N LEU A 159 11.91 2.68 -15.88
CA LEU A 159 11.56 1.57 -16.80
C LEU A 159 12.27 0.25 -16.43
N CYS A 160 13.54 0.34 -16.03
CA CYS A 160 14.30 -0.82 -15.55
C CYS A 160 13.72 -1.39 -14.25
N TRP A 161 13.28 -0.50 -13.34
CA TRP A 161 12.61 -0.93 -12.11
C TRP A 161 11.25 -1.62 -12.40
N VAL A 162 10.44 -1.08 -13.32
CA VAL A 162 9.19 -1.71 -13.77
C VAL A 162 9.46 -3.11 -14.36
N GLU A 163 10.50 -3.25 -15.18
CA GLU A 163 10.93 -4.53 -15.75
C GLU A 163 11.31 -5.55 -14.66
N HIS A 164 12.11 -5.16 -13.66
CA HIS A 164 12.60 -6.06 -12.61
C HIS A 164 11.57 -6.35 -11.51
N MET A 165 10.57 -5.49 -11.32
CA MET A 165 9.48 -5.71 -10.38
C MET A 165 8.30 -6.48 -11.00
N SER A 166 8.19 -6.52 -12.33
CA SER A 166 7.22 -7.37 -13.03
C SER A 166 7.53 -8.85 -12.82
N LEU A 167 6.51 -9.69 -12.92
CA LEU A 167 6.61 -11.14 -13.00
C LEU A 167 6.35 -11.60 -14.45
N ASP A 168 6.76 -12.83 -14.76
CA ASP A 168 6.46 -13.44 -16.05
C ASP A 168 4.95 -13.67 -16.22
N ASN A 169 4.43 -13.35 -17.41
CA ASN A 169 2.99 -13.27 -17.65
C ASN A 169 2.32 -14.64 -17.86
N GLU A 170 3.09 -15.72 -17.99
CA GLU A 170 2.56 -17.08 -18.18
C GLU A 170 2.77 -17.95 -16.93
N THR A 171 3.91 -17.79 -16.24
CA THR A 171 4.29 -18.61 -15.06
C THR A 171 4.04 -17.94 -13.70
N GLY A 172 3.99 -16.61 -13.62
CA GLY A 172 3.82 -15.89 -12.35
C GLY A 172 5.05 -15.96 -11.44
N LEU A 173 6.23 -16.16 -12.04
CA LEU A 173 7.56 -16.21 -11.38
C LEU A 173 8.43 -15.04 -11.87
N ASP A 174 9.70 -14.95 -11.42
CA ASP A 174 10.60 -13.92 -11.93
C ASP A 174 10.89 -14.14 -13.44
N PRO A 175 10.98 -13.08 -14.28
CA PRO A 175 11.37 -13.22 -15.67
C PRO A 175 12.77 -13.81 -15.87
N SER A 176 13.01 -14.44 -17.02
CA SER A 176 14.34 -14.95 -17.40
C SER A 176 15.40 -13.85 -17.34
N GLY A 177 16.51 -14.11 -16.65
CA GLY A 177 17.59 -13.13 -16.43
C GLY A 177 17.37 -12.19 -15.24
N ILE A 178 16.27 -12.36 -14.50
CA ILE A 178 15.91 -11.54 -13.33
C ILE A 178 15.65 -12.45 -12.13
N ARG A 179 16.17 -12.05 -10.96
CA ARG A 179 15.85 -12.67 -9.66
C ARG A 179 15.71 -11.60 -8.59
N VAL A 180 14.51 -11.46 -8.04
CA VAL A 180 14.22 -10.58 -6.90
C VAL A 180 13.77 -11.42 -5.71
N ARG A 181 14.26 -11.15 -4.51
CA ARG A 181 14.00 -11.98 -3.31
C ARG A 181 13.62 -11.13 -2.10
N PRO A 182 12.81 -11.65 -1.16
CA PRO A 182 12.46 -10.93 0.05
C PRO A 182 13.70 -10.74 0.93
N VAL A 183 13.79 -9.56 1.54
CA VAL A 183 14.72 -9.30 2.65
C VAL A 183 14.28 -10.14 3.84
N THR A 184 15.23 -10.76 4.55
CA THR A 184 14.94 -11.71 5.64
C THR A 184 15.20 -11.12 7.04
N GLY A 185 14.62 -11.77 8.06
CA GLY A 185 14.78 -11.39 9.48
C GLY A 185 13.96 -10.15 9.88
N LEU A 186 14.14 -9.70 11.12
CA LEU A 186 13.45 -8.50 11.63
C LEU A 186 13.85 -7.21 10.89
N VAL A 187 14.98 -7.22 10.17
CA VAL A 187 15.44 -6.11 9.30
C VAL A 187 14.54 -5.92 8.06
N ALA A 188 13.63 -6.86 7.78
CA ALA A 188 12.52 -6.70 6.83
C ALA A 188 11.30 -5.94 7.42
N ALA A 189 11.25 -5.80 8.74
CA ALA A 189 10.17 -5.18 9.52
C ALA A 189 10.48 -3.70 9.90
N ASP A 190 11.76 -3.32 9.80
CA ASP A 190 12.30 -1.97 9.96
C ASP A 190 11.73 -0.95 8.95
N TYR A 191 12.09 0.33 9.14
CA TYR A 191 11.84 1.47 8.26
C TYR A 191 11.73 1.10 6.77
N PHE A 192 10.49 1.08 6.28
CA PHE A 192 10.18 0.81 4.88
C PHE A 192 10.48 2.02 3.99
N ALA A 193 10.37 3.22 4.54
CA ALA A 193 10.92 4.46 3.99
C ALA A 193 11.28 5.41 5.14
N PRO A 194 12.06 6.48 4.92
CA PRO A 194 12.21 7.55 5.92
C PRO A 194 10.83 8.07 6.34
N GLY A 195 10.47 7.90 7.62
CA GLY A 195 9.16 8.26 8.17
C GLY A 195 8.04 7.22 8.00
N TYR A 196 8.24 6.11 7.30
CA TYR A 196 7.23 5.06 7.10
C TYR A 196 7.64 3.76 7.82
N PHE A 197 6.92 3.45 8.89
CA PHE A 197 7.18 2.34 9.81
C PHE A 197 6.00 1.37 9.75
N VAL A 198 6.22 0.10 9.38
CA VAL A 198 5.13 -0.90 9.41
C VAL A 198 5.09 -1.58 10.78
N TRP A 199 6.17 -2.26 11.17
CA TRP A 199 6.18 -3.14 12.34
C TRP A 199 7.02 -2.62 13.52
N ALA A 200 7.96 -1.70 13.27
CA ALA A 200 8.95 -1.26 14.25
C ALA A 200 8.37 -0.73 15.57
N VAL A 201 7.20 -0.07 15.55
CA VAL A 201 6.54 0.43 16.77
C VAL A 201 6.03 -0.72 17.65
N LEU A 202 5.42 -1.74 17.05
CA LEU A 202 4.95 -2.93 17.76
C LEU A 202 6.12 -3.75 18.31
N ILE A 203 7.16 -3.97 17.51
CA ILE A 203 8.40 -4.67 17.92
C ILE A 203 9.07 -3.93 19.10
N ALA A 204 9.18 -2.60 19.04
CA ALA A 204 9.78 -1.80 20.11
C ALA A 204 8.97 -1.83 21.43
N ASN A 205 7.65 -2.02 21.37
CA ASN A 205 6.82 -2.18 22.56
C ASN A 205 6.89 -3.63 23.12
N LEU A 206 6.89 -4.65 22.27
CA LEU A 206 7.14 -6.05 22.69
C LEU A 206 8.51 -6.18 23.40
N ALA A 207 9.54 -5.53 22.88
CA ALA A 207 10.88 -5.53 23.48
C ALA A 207 10.92 -4.98 24.92
N ARG A 208 9.97 -4.12 25.32
CA ARG A 208 9.89 -3.60 26.70
C ARG A 208 9.52 -4.67 27.72
N ILE A 209 8.76 -5.70 27.33
CA ILE A 209 8.43 -6.84 28.21
C ILE A 209 9.36 -8.05 28.01
N GLY A 210 10.51 -7.84 27.35
CA GLY A 210 11.57 -8.85 27.23
C GLY A 210 11.57 -9.69 25.95
N TYR A 211 10.83 -9.31 24.90
CA TYR A 211 10.98 -9.94 23.59
C TYR A 211 12.30 -9.54 22.90
N GLU A 212 12.96 -10.52 22.30
CA GLU A 212 14.16 -10.37 21.48
C GLU A 212 14.10 -11.28 20.23
N GLU A 213 15.12 -11.21 19.36
CA GLU A 213 15.14 -11.93 18.07
C GLU A 213 14.90 -13.45 18.20
N LYS A 214 15.39 -14.10 19.27
CA LYS A 214 15.14 -15.55 19.52
C LYS A 214 13.66 -15.89 19.81
N THR A 215 12.83 -14.88 20.10
CA THR A 215 11.41 -14.99 20.45
C THR A 215 10.47 -14.34 19.42
N MET A 216 11.03 -13.70 18.38
CA MET A 216 10.29 -12.94 17.37
C MET A 216 10.76 -13.31 15.97
N TYR A 217 9.88 -13.89 15.15
CA TYR A 217 10.19 -14.24 13.76
C TYR A 217 9.35 -13.40 12.79
N MET A 218 9.98 -12.91 11.71
CA MET A 218 9.30 -12.23 10.60
C MET A 218 9.26 -13.19 9.41
N ALA A 219 8.06 -13.63 9.05
CA ALA A 219 7.79 -14.50 7.90
C ALA A 219 7.86 -13.70 6.58
N ALA A 220 9.04 -13.23 6.20
CA ALA A 220 9.22 -12.48 4.97
C ALA A 220 9.09 -13.40 3.73
N TYR A 221 8.15 -13.07 2.85
CA TYR A 221 7.90 -13.72 1.56
C TYR A 221 7.87 -12.68 0.43
N ASP A 222 8.04 -13.12 -0.82
CA ASP A 222 7.83 -12.25 -1.97
C ASP A 222 6.33 -12.03 -2.17
N TRP A 223 5.85 -10.86 -1.76
CA TRP A 223 4.44 -10.51 -1.77
C TRP A 223 3.88 -10.25 -3.18
N ARG A 224 4.64 -10.42 -4.26
CA ARG A 224 4.16 -10.28 -5.66
C ARG A 224 3.55 -11.58 -6.21
N ILE A 225 4.15 -12.72 -5.87
CA ILE A 225 3.83 -14.04 -6.44
C ILE A 225 2.63 -14.70 -5.75
N SER A 226 2.01 -15.69 -6.39
CA SER A 226 0.92 -16.46 -5.81
C SER A 226 1.37 -17.27 -4.58
N PHE A 227 0.46 -17.57 -3.65
CA PHE A 227 0.82 -18.11 -2.34
C PHE A 227 1.53 -19.48 -2.45
N GLN A 228 1.04 -20.38 -3.30
CA GLN A 228 1.71 -21.66 -3.55
C GLN A 228 3.04 -21.48 -4.30
N ASN A 229 3.19 -20.46 -5.16
CA ASN A 229 4.48 -20.19 -5.83
C ASN A 229 5.55 -19.69 -4.85
N THR A 230 5.19 -19.10 -3.69
CA THR A 230 6.18 -18.83 -2.61
C THR A 230 6.83 -20.10 -2.08
N GLU A 231 6.10 -21.23 -2.08
CA GLU A 231 6.65 -22.52 -1.71
C GLU A 231 7.45 -23.15 -2.87
N VAL A 232 6.90 -23.16 -4.09
CA VAL A 232 7.57 -23.75 -5.26
C VAL A 232 8.89 -23.04 -5.59
N ARG A 233 8.97 -21.71 -5.48
CA ARG A 233 10.18 -20.93 -5.82
C ARG A 233 11.17 -20.83 -4.67
N ASP A 234 10.68 -20.53 -3.47
CA ASP A 234 11.53 -20.11 -2.35
C ASP A 234 11.40 -21.01 -1.11
N GLN A 235 10.53 -22.02 -1.10
CA GLN A 235 10.23 -22.87 0.07
C GLN A 235 9.76 -22.05 1.30
N SER A 236 8.99 -20.98 1.06
CA SER A 236 8.56 -20.04 2.10
C SER A 236 7.62 -20.64 3.15
N LEU A 237 6.67 -21.49 2.76
CA LEU A 237 5.73 -22.13 3.68
C LEU A 237 6.45 -23.19 4.53
N SER A 238 7.36 -23.97 3.91
CA SER A 238 8.26 -24.89 4.61
C SER A 238 9.16 -24.17 5.61
N ARG A 239 9.69 -22.98 5.28
CA ARG A 239 10.45 -22.14 6.23
C ARG A 239 9.59 -21.66 7.39
N ILE A 240 8.35 -21.23 7.14
CA ILE A 240 7.43 -20.78 8.20
C ILE A 240 7.12 -21.94 9.16
N LYS A 241 6.81 -23.13 8.62
CA LYS A 241 6.62 -24.37 9.40
C LYS A 241 7.82 -24.65 10.30
N SER A 242 9.02 -24.77 9.72
CA SER A 242 10.23 -25.13 10.47
C SER A 242 10.63 -24.09 11.52
N ASN A 243 10.39 -22.79 11.26
CA ASN A 243 10.65 -21.75 12.27
C ASN A 243 9.62 -21.79 13.41
N ILE A 244 8.34 -22.04 13.13
CA ILE A 244 7.32 -22.22 14.19
C ILE A 244 7.66 -23.45 15.05
N GLU A 245 7.99 -24.58 14.44
CA GLU A 245 8.40 -25.81 15.16
C GLU A 245 9.63 -25.56 16.04
N LEU A 246 10.64 -24.85 15.52
CA LEU A 246 11.84 -24.45 16.27
C LEU A 246 11.51 -23.48 17.41
N MET A 247 10.65 -22.48 17.20
CA MET A 247 10.23 -21.53 18.24
C MET A 247 9.51 -22.24 19.39
N VAL A 248 8.57 -23.15 19.09
CA VAL A 248 7.86 -23.92 20.13
C VAL A 248 8.82 -24.85 20.88
N ALA A 249 9.75 -25.51 20.17
CA ALA A 249 10.74 -26.39 20.78
C ALA A 249 11.78 -25.65 21.65
N THR A 250 12.08 -24.38 21.36
CA THR A 250 13.08 -23.57 22.09
C THR A 250 12.50 -22.66 23.18
N ASN A 251 11.16 -22.52 23.23
CA ASN A 251 10.45 -21.75 24.24
C ASN A 251 9.53 -22.66 25.07
N ASP A 252 10.08 -23.70 25.72
CA ASP A 252 9.37 -24.59 26.68
C ASP A 252 7.98 -25.11 26.21
N GLY A 253 7.84 -25.44 24.93
CA GLY A 253 6.59 -25.93 24.34
C GLY A 253 5.48 -24.86 24.24
N LYS A 254 5.80 -23.58 24.39
CA LYS A 254 4.82 -22.48 24.28
C LYS A 254 4.43 -22.27 22.82
N LYS A 255 3.17 -22.57 22.50
CA LYS A 255 2.54 -22.30 21.19
C LYS A 255 2.74 -20.83 20.77
N VAL A 256 2.99 -20.57 19.49
CA VAL A 256 3.24 -19.24 18.89
C VAL A 256 1.98 -18.38 18.85
N VAL A 257 2.10 -17.07 19.09
CA VAL A 257 1.09 -16.06 18.75
C VAL A 257 1.46 -15.46 17.39
N VAL A 258 0.55 -15.54 16.42
CA VAL A 258 0.78 -15.09 15.04
C VAL A 258 0.04 -13.77 14.81
N ILE A 259 0.73 -12.80 14.22
CA ILE A 259 0.23 -11.45 13.94
C ILE A 259 0.36 -11.21 12.42
N PRO A 260 -0.62 -11.67 11.62
CA PRO A 260 -0.69 -11.34 10.20
C PRO A 260 -1.35 -9.98 9.96
N HIS A 261 -0.81 -9.18 9.03
CA HIS A 261 -1.37 -7.90 8.59
C HIS A 261 -1.86 -7.94 7.14
N SER A 262 -3.01 -7.32 6.86
CA SER A 262 -3.54 -7.12 5.50
C SER A 262 -3.57 -8.44 4.70
N MET A 263 -3.09 -8.47 3.46
CA MET A 263 -2.96 -9.70 2.64
C MET A 263 -2.23 -10.86 3.35
N GLY A 264 -1.35 -10.58 4.32
CA GLY A 264 -0.68 -11.58 5.14
C GLY A 264 -1.65 -12.46 5.93
N VAL A 265 -2.87 -11.99 6.19
CA VAL A 265 -3.98 -12.75 6.78
C VAL A 265 -4.44 -13.86 5.84
N LEU A 266 -4.62 -13.56 4.55
CA LEU A 266 -4.97 -14.56 3.54
C LEU A 266 -3.81 -15.55 3.30
N TYR A 267 -2.57 -15.06 3.35
CA TYR A 267 -1.38 -15.91 3.26
C TYR A 267 -1.24 -16.85 4.46
N PHE A 268 -1.55 -16.39 5.67
CA PHE A 268 -1.52 -17.25 6.86
C PHE A 268 -2.70 -18.23 6.92
N LEU A 269 -3.89 -17.85 6.42
CA LEU A 269 -5.01 -18.78 6.22
C LEU A 269 -4.62 -19.91 5.26
N HIS A 270 -3.98 -19.58 4.13
CA HIS A 270 -3.41 -20.57 3.20
C HIS A 270 -2.37 -21.45 3.88
N PHE A 271 -1.45 -20.87 4.67
CA PHE A 271 -0.45 -21.63 5.42
C PHE A 271 -1.08 -22.62 6.40
N MET A 272 -2.12 -22.24 7.15
CA MET A 272 -2.79 -23.13 8.12
C MET A 272 -3.37 -24.38 7.46
N LYS A 273 -3.87 -24.30 6.21
CA LYS A 273 -4.33 -25.49 5.48
C LYS A 273 -3.21 -26.21 4.74
N TRP A 274 -2.26 -25.49 4.15
CA TRP A 274 -1.07 -26.08 3.55
C TRP A 274 -0.31 -26.94 4.55
N VAL A 275 -0.14 -26.50 5.81
CA VAL A 275 0.66 -27.23 6.80
C VAL A 275 -0.05 -28.49 7.32
N GLU A 276 -1.38 -28.49 7.41
CA GLU A 276 -2.17 -29.70 7.73
C GLU A 276 -2.16 -30.72 6.58
N ALA A 277 -2.21 -30.24 5.33
CA ALA A 277 -2.39 -31.06 4.13
C ALA A 277 -1.18 -31.99 3.83
N PRO A 278 -1.41 -33.18 3.23
CA PRO A 278 -0.35 -34.13 2.90
C PRO A 278 0.67 -33.61 1.88
N ALA A 279 1.93 -34.01 2.07
CA ALA A 279 2.96 -33.85 1.05
C ALA A 279 2.65 -34.74 -0.18
N PRO A 280 2.98 -34.29 -1.41
CA PRO A 280 3.82 -33.15 -1.75
C PRO A 280 3.08 -31.82 -1.97
N MET A 281 1.74 -31.76 -1.86
CA MET A 281 1.00 -30.50 -2.10
C MET A 281 1.03 -29.57 -0.88
N GLY A 282 0.86 -30.15 0.31
CA GLY A 282 0.99 -29.49 1.60
C GLY A 282 2.30 -29.83 2.33
N GLY A 283 2.48 -29.22 3.50
CA GLY A 283 3.65 -29.35 4.36
C GLY A 283 3.69 -30.61 5.22
N GLY A 284 2.67 -31.46 5.19
CA GLY A 284 2.67 -32.76 5.89
C GLY A 284 2.85 -32.68 7.41
N GLY A 285 2.33 -31.63 8.06
CA GLY A 285 2.29 -31.50 9.52
C GLY A 285 1.17 -32.32 10.17
N GLY A 286 0.11 -32.64 9.42
CA GLY A 286 -1.06 -33.39 9.88
C GLY A 286 -2.12 -32.51 10.58
N PRO A 287 -3.33 -33.04 10.82
CA PRO A 287 -4.52 -32.25 11.18
C PRO A 287 -4.46 -31.61 12.58
N ASP A 288 -3.56 -32.04 13.46
CA ASP A 288 -3.37 -31.42 14.78
C ASP A 288 -2.27 -30.34 14.77
N TRP A 289 -1.62 -30.06 13.64
CA TRP A 289 -0.38 -29.26 13.63
C TRP A 289 -0.62 -27.85 14.18
N CYS A 290 -1.71 -27.20 13.76
CA CYS A 290 -2.11 -25.89 14.28
C CYS A 290 -2.42 -25.96 15.78
N ALA A 291 -3.13 -26.99 16.24
CA ALA A 291 -3.45 -27.19 17.66
C ALA A 291 -2.20 -27.36 18.54
N LYS A 292 -1.17 -28.00 18.01
CA LYS A 292 0.11 -28.25 18.71
C LYS A 292 1.00 -27.01 18.77
N HIS A 293 0.95 -26.14 17.74
CA HIS A 293 1.95 -25.06 17.59
C HIS A 293 1.41 -23.63 17.70
N ILE A 294 0.10 -23.37 17.57
CA ILE A 294 -0.47 -22.01 17.55
C ILE A 294 -1.33 -21.74 18.80
N LYS A 295 -1.11 -20.60 19.47
CA LYS A 295 -1.92 -20.08 20.60
C LYS A 295 -3.06 -19.22 20.09
N ALA A 296 -2.74 -18.29 19.20
CA ALA A 296 -3.67 -17.29 18.69
C ALA A 296 -3.23 -16.77 17.32
N VAL A 297 -4.21 -16.34 16.50
CA VAL A 297 -3.99 -15.62 15.25
C VAL A 297 -4.66 -14.25 15.34
N MET A 298 -3.86 -13.19 15.34
CA MET A 298 -4.24 -11.81 15.62
C MET A 298 -4.25 -11.00 14.32
N ASN A 299 -5.33 -11.12 13.54
CA ASN A 299 -5.40 -10.68 12.15
C ASN A 299 -5.67 -9.16 12.08
N ILE A 300 -4.64 -8.37 11.74
CA ILE A 300 -4.73 -6.92 11.65
C ILE A 300 -5.17 -6.51 10.23
N GLY A 301 -6.34 -5.89 10.09
CA GLY A 301 -6.87 -5.39 8.82
C GLY A 301 -7.06 -6.49 7.75
N GLY A 302 -7.46 -7.69 8.15
CA GLY A 302 -7.49 -8.85 7.25
C GLY A 302 -8.60 -8.79 6.18
N PRO A 303 -8.30 -8.73 4.88
CA PRO A 303 -9.31 -8.66 3.82
C PRO A 303 -9.86 -10.05 3.48
N PHE A 304 -10.48 -10.74 4.44
CA PHE A 304 -10.95 -12.13 4.31
C PHE A 304 -11.80 -12.32 3.05
N LEU A 305 -12.78 -11.44 2.86
CA LEU A 305 -13.69 -11.46 1.71
C LEU A 305 -13.14 -10.70 0.49
N GLY A 306 -11.91 -10.20 0.51
CA GLY A 306 -11.34 -9.31 -0.52
C GLY A 306 -11.75 -7.84 -0.34
N VAL A 307 -11.35 -6.97 -1.26
CA VAL A 307 -11.64 -5.53 -1.25
C VAL A 307 -12.01 -5.01 -2.65
N PRO A 308 -13.03 -4.14 -2.78
CA PRO A 308 -13.37 -3.49 -4.05
C PRO A 308 -12.20 -2.72 -4.69
N LYS A 309 -11.29 -2.21 -3.86
CA LYS A 309 -10.04 -1.54 -4.27
C LYS A 309 -9.14 -2.39 -5.16
N ALA A 310 -9.11 -3.71 -4.95
CA ALA A 310 -8.37 -4.64 -5.82
C ALA A 310 -9.02 -4.75 -7.21
N ALA A 311 -10.36 -4.68 -7.28
CA ALA A 311 -11.10 -4.69 -8.54
C ALA A 311 -10.79 -3.43 -9.37
N ALA A 312 -10.91 -2.24 -8.79
CA ALA A 312 -10.62 -0.97 -9.46
C ALA A 312 -9.16 -0.88 -9.94
N GLY A 313 -8.22 -1.32 -9.10
CA GLY A 313 -6.79 -1.38 -9.43
C GLY A 313 -6.46 -2.33 -10.58
N LEU A 314 -6.99 -3.57 -10.58
CA LEU A 314 -6.76 -4.52 -11.68
C LEU A 314 -7.50 -4.13 -12.98
N PHE A 315 -8.65 -3.48 -12.85
CA PHE A 315 -9.44 -3.00 -13.98
C PHE A 315 -8.79 -1.79 -14.66
N SER A 316 -8.46 -0.74 -13.91
CA SER A 316 -8.14 0.59 -14.43
C SER A 316 -6.77 1.15 -14.03
N ALA A 317 -6.06 0.51 -13.10
CA ALA A 317 -4.92 1.07 -12.36
C ALA A 317 -5.23 2.37 -11.59
N GLU A 318 -6.50 2.76 -11.46
CA GLU A 318 -6.95 3.83 -10.58
C GLU A 318 -7.50 3.25 -9.27
N ALA A 319 -7.07 3.84 -8.16
CA ALA A 319 -7.60 3.69 -6.81
C ALA A 319 -7.45 5.05 -6.13
N ARG A 320 -8.13 5.30 -4.99
CA ARG A 320 -8.11 6.62 -4.33
C ARG A 320 -6.69 7.12 -4.07
N ASP A 321 -5.79 6.22 -3.66
CA ASP A 321 -4.38 6.50 -3.36
C ASP A 321 -3.60 7.01 -4.59
N VAL A 322 -3.98 6.60 -5.81
CA VAL A 322 -3.34 7.06 -7.07
C VAL A 322 -3.84 8.46 -7.44
N ALA A 323 -5.13 8.76 -7.20
CA ALA A 323 -5.66 10.12 -7.34
C ALA A 323 -5.08 11.08 -6.29
N VAL A 324 -4.89 10.60 -5.06
CA VAL A 324 -4.20 11.33 -3.98
C VAL A 324 -2.70 11.48 -4.28
N ALA A 325 -2.05 10.50 -4.92
CA ALA A 325 -0.67 10.64 -5.38
C ALA A 325 -0.48 11.73 -6.45
N ARG A 326 -1.43 11.88 -7.39
CA ARG A 326 -1.47 13.04 -8.31
C ARG A 326 -1.55 14.36 -7.51
N ALA A 327 -2.44 14.43 -6.52
CA ALA A 327 -2.64 15.63 -5.71
C ALA A 327 -1.46 15.99 -4.76
N ILE A 328 -0.71 15.01 -4.25
CA ILE A 328 0.40 15.22 -3.30
C ILE A 328 1.76 15.35 -4.01
N ALA A 329 1.97 14.67 -5.14
CA ALA A 329 3.25 14.62 -5.85
C ALA A 329 3.13 14.99 -7.34
N PRO A 330 2.63 16.19 -7.69
CA PRO A 330 2.41 16.60 -9.08
C PRO A 330 3.69 16.48 -9.92
N GLY A 331 4.86 16.84 -9.40
CA GLY A 331 6.13 16.73 -10.16
C GLY A 331 6.56 15.31 -10.58
N VAL A 332 5.92 14.25 -10.08
CA VAL A 332 6.24 12.85 -10.43
C VAL A 332 5.24 12.25 -11.44
N LEU A 333 3.96 12.62 -11.34
CA LEU A 333 2.90 12.10 -12.22
C LEU A 333 2.42 13.14 -13.25
N ASP A 334 2.44 14.43 -12.93
CA ASP A 334 2.16 15.55 -13.84
C ASP A 334 3.45 16.10 -14.47
N SER A 335 4.45 15.24 -14.68
CA SER A 335 5.51 15.55 -15.64
C SER A 335 4.93 15.35 -17.04
N ASP A 336 4.73 16.44 -17.79
CA ASP A 336 4.01 16.51 -19.07
C ASP A 336 4.54 15.57 -20.18
N TYR A 337 5.69 14.93 -19.95
CA TYR A 337 6.29 13.93 -20.84
C TYR A 337 5.97 12.46 -20.48
N LEU A 338 5.33 12.19 -19.34
CA LEU A 338 5.18 10.83 -18.77
C LEU A 338 3.78 10.50 -18.20
N GLY A 339 2.96 11.50 -17.88
CA GLY A 339 1.80 11.35 -16.98
C GLY A 339 0.66 10.39 -17.36
N LEU A 340 0.65 9.82 -18.58
CA LEU A 340 -0.30 8.78 -18.99
C LEU A 340 0.38 7.46 -19.38
N GLN A 341 1.55 7.51 -20.02
CA GLN A 341 2.33 6.31 -20.37
C GLN A 341 2.84 5.57 -19.12
N THR A 342 3.22 6.30 -18.06
CA THR A 342 3.63 5.69 -16.78
C THR A 342 2.51 4.84 -16.18
N LEU A 343 1.25 5.26 -16.29
CA LEU A 343 0.11 4.50 -15.75
C LEU A 343 -0.05 3.15 -16.47
N GLN A 344 0.21 3.07 -17.77
CA GLN A 344 0.18 1.81 -18.53
C GLN A 344 1.34 0.88 -18.17
N HIS A 345 2.53 1.41 -17.91
CA HIS A 345 3.66 0.64 -17.39
C HIS A 345 3.37 0.06 -16.00
N VAL A 346 2.84 0.89 -15.09
CA VAL A 346 2.43 0.48 -13.74
C VAL A 346 1.32 -0.57 -13.81
N MET A 347 0.27 -0.33 -14.59
CA MET A 347 -0.83 -1.27 -14.85
C MET A 347 -0.33 -2.63 -15.34
N ARG A 348 0.59 -2.65 -16.32
CA ARG A 348 1.16 -3.89 -16.86
C ARG A 348 1.93 -4.65 -15.78
N MET A 349 2.72 -3.96 -14.96
CA MET A 349 3.45 -4.56 -13.84
C MET A 349 2.50 -5.09 -12.75
N THR A 350 1.53 -4.31 -12.29
CA THR A 350 0.60 -4.73 -11.23
C THR A 350 -0.30 -5.89 -11.67
N ARG A 351 -0.67 -5.98 -12.96
CA ARG A 351 -1.35 -7.15 -13.55
C ARG A 351 -0.47 -8.42 -13.63
N THR A 352 0.82 -8.34 -13.30
CA THR A 352 1.68 -9.53 -13.10
C THR A 352 1.79 -9.96 -11.64
N TRP A 353 1.41 -9.11 -10.67
CA TRP A 353 1.46 -9.41 -9.24
C TRP A 353 0.25 -10.25 -8.80
N ASP A 354 0.31 -11.55 -9.06
CA ASP A 354 -0.78 -12.52 -8.81
C ASP A 354 -1.34 -12.48 -7.38
N SER A 355 -0.51 -12.13 -6.40
CA SER A 355 -0.94 -11.95 -5.01
C SER A 355 -2.10 -10.94 -4.84
N THR A 356 -2.16 -9.89 -5.67
CA THR A 356 -3.24 -8.90 -5.68
C THR A 356 -4.60 -9.54 -5.92
N MET A 357 -4.64 -10.63 -6.70
CA MET A 357 -5.85 -11.32 -7.08
C MET A 357 -6.48 -12.06 -5.89
N SER A 358 -5.68 -12.49 -4.90
CA SER A 358 -6.19 -13.05 -3.63
C SER A 358 -7.17 -12.12 -2.89
N MET A 359 -7.10 -10.81 -3.18
CA MET A 359 -7.94 -9.77 -2.57
C MET A 359 -9.11 -9.32 -3.46
N ILE A 360 -9.39 -9.98 -4.58
CA ILE A 360 -10.64 -9.77 -5.33
C ILE A 360 -11.84 -10.16 -4.43
N PRO A 361 -12.97 -9.42 -4.47
CA PRO A 361 -14.20 -9.76 -3.74
C PRO A 361 -14.64 -11.23 -3.88
N LYS A 362 -14.82 -11.91 -2.75
CA LYS A 362 -15.22 -13.33 -2.63
C LYS A 362 -16.65 -13.48 -2.17
N GLY A 363 -17.29 -14.58 -2.55
CA GLY A 363 -18.66 -14.94 -2.20
C GLY A 363 -19.75 -14.24 -3.02
N GLY A 364 -19.37 -13.50 -4.07
CA GLY A 364 -20.28 -12.87 -5.02
C GLY A 364 -21.38 -12.02 -4.36
N ASP A 365 -22.54 -11.98 -5.01
CA ASP A 365 -23.66 -11.11 -4.63
C ASP A 365 -24.29 -11.53 -3.30
N THR A 366 -24.15 -12.80 -2.90
CA THR A 366 -24.59 -13.32 -1.58
C THR A 366 -23.90 -12.60 -0.42
N ILE A 367 -22.64 -12.21 -0.60
CA ILE A 367 -21.84 -11.51 0.40
C ILE A 367 -21.88 -9.99 0.17
N TRP A 368 -21.64 -9.54 -1.06
CA TRP A 368 -21.41 -8.13 -1.36
C TRP A 368 -22.67 -7.34 -1.75
N GLY A 369 -23.81 -8.01 -1.90
CA GLY A 369 -25.04 -7.41 -2.40
C GLY A 369 -25.20 -7.52 -3.91
N GLY A 370 -26.44 -7.37 -4.38
CA GLY A 370 -26.82 -7.38 -5.80
C GLY A 370 -27.09 -5.98 -6.35
N LEU A 371 -27.98 -5.88 -7.35
CA LEU A 371 -28.32 -4.60 -7.97
C LEU A 371 -29.03 -3.63 -7.02
N ASP A 372 -29.92 -4.08 -6.14
CA ASP A 372 -30.78 -3.21 -5.32
C ASP A 372 -30.70 -3.50 -3.81
N TRP A 373 -29.69 -4.24 -3.35
CA TRP A 373 -29.48 -4.54 -1.92
C TRP A 373 -28.00 -4.67 -1.58
N SER A 374 -27.63 -4.36 -0.33
CA SER A 374 -26.33 -4.75 0.25
C SER A 374 -26.43 -4.93 1.77
N PRO A 375 -25.44 -5.60 2.41
CA PRO A 375 -25.35 -5.66 3.87
C PRO A 375 -25.37 -4.27 4.52
N GLU A 376 -24.61 -3.33 3.97
CA GLU A 376 -24.37 -1.97 4.49
C GLU A 376 -25.51 -0.97 4.20
N GLU A 377 -26.56 -1.36 3.47
CA GLU A 377 -27.71 -0.49 3.20
C GLU A 377 -28.28 0.12 4.50
N GLY A 378 -28.41 1.45 4.51
CA GLY A 378 -28.77 2.23 5.69
C GLY A 378 -27.58 2.73 6.52
N TYR A 379 -26.34 2.50 6.08
CA TYR A 379 -25.16 3.21 6.58
C TYR A 379 -25.22 4.70 6.21
N ASP A 380 -24.72 5.54 7.11
CA ASP A 380 -24.61 6.99 6.94
C ASP A 380 -23.15 7.42 7.13
N CYS A 381 -22.62 8.18 6.17
CA CYS A 381 -21.25 8.72 6.22
C CYS A 381 -21.16 10.06 6.96
N SER A 382 -22.25 10.56 7.54
CA SER A 382 -22.18 11.71 8.43
C SER A 382 -21.30 11.38 9.65
N PRO A 383 -20.37 12.27 10.04
CA PRO A 383 -19.50 12.00 11.18
C PRO A 383 -20.33 11.93 12.47
N LYS A 384 -20.37 10.74 13.09
CA LYS A 384 -21.05 10.48 14.38
C LYS A 384 -20.62 11.54 15.41
N LYS A 385 -21.45 12.57 15.62
CA LYS A 385 -21.20 13.58 16.67
C LYS A 385 -21.04 12.87 18.00
N GLN A 386 -19.93 13.14 18.70
CA GLN A 386 -19.75 12.69 20.07
C GLN A 386 -20.96 13.13 20.91
N LYS A 387 -21.62 12.17 21.57
CA LYS A 387 -22.63 12.45 22.58
C LYS A 387 -21.92 12.93 23.86
N ASN A 388 -21.63 14.22 23.93
CA ASN A 388 -21.34 14.85 25.21
C ASN A 388 -22.56 14.67 26.12
N ASN A 389 -22.36 14.02 27.28
CA ASN A 389 -23.41 13.81 28.28
C ASN A 389 -23.64 15.08 29.15
N ASP A 390 -23.72 16.24 28.51
CA ASP A 390 -24.05 17.50 29.17
C ASP A 390 -25.58 17.64 29.27
N THR A 391 -26.12 17.35 30.45
CA THR A 391 -27.56 17.31 30.72
C THR A 391 -28.14 18.70 30.98
N HIS A 392 -28.30 19.49 29.92
CA HIS A 392 -29.08 20.74 29.99
C HIS A 392 -30.36 20.70 29.14
N ILE A 393 -31.48 20.55 29.85
CA ILE A 393 -32.84 20.68 29.30
C ILE A 393 -33.02 22.13 28.81
N SER A 394 -33.32 22.28 27.53
CA SER A 394 -33.89 23.51 26.95
C SER A 394 -35.00 23.10 25.98
N ALA A 395 -36.04 23.93 25.90
CA ALA A 395 -37.35 23.49 25.42
C ALA A 395 -37.48 23.41 23.89
N ASP A 396 -38.47 22.62 23.47
CA ASP A 396 -38.94 22.46 22.10
C ASP A 396 -39.17 23.81 21.38
N ASN A 397 -38.78 23.87 20.12
CA ASN A 397 -39.16 24.93 19.20
C ASN A 397 -39.12 24.38 17.77
N GLY A 398 -40.25 23.85 17.31
CA GLY A 398 -40.33 22.99 16.13
C GLY A 398 -40.03 23.67 14.79
N THR A 399 -38.76 23.68 14.38
CA THR A 399 -38.43 23.66 12.94
C THR A 399 -38.73 22.27 12.39
N VAL A 400 -39.71 22.18 11.48
CA VAL A 400 -40.02 20.95 10.74
C VAL A 400 -38.74 20.41 10.11
N SER A 401 -38.32 19.22 10.53
CA SER A 401 -37.26 18.49 9.86
C SER A 401 -37.74 18.15 8.45
N VAL A 402 -37.32 18.93 7.46
CA VAL A 402 -37.46 18.55 6.05
C VAL A 402 -36.78 17.20 5.93
N SER A 403 -37.57 16.15 5.70
CA SER A 403 -37.07 14.79 5.60
C SER A 403 -36.12 14.73 4.41
N SER A 404 -34.82 14.72 4.70
CA SER A 404 -33.79 14.38 3.72
C SER A 404 -34.16 13.04 3.14
N GLN A 405 -34.65 13.03 1.90
CA GLN A 405 -34.99 11.80 1.20
C GLN A 405 -33.71 10.97 1.17
N SER A 406 -33.72 9.84 1.89
CA SER A 406 -32.55 8.97 2.01
C SER A 406 -32.24 8.43 0.62
N ILE A 407 -31.22 9.01 -0.02
CA ILE A 407 -30.75 8.57 -1.32
C ILE A 407 -30.36 7.10 -1.15
N HIS A 408 -31.05 6.20 -1.84
CA HIS A 408 -30.83 4.77 -1.69
C HIS A 408 -29.51 4.42 -2.37
N MET A 409 -28.58 3.84 -1.60
CA MET A 409 -27.18 3.70 -2.00
C MET A 409 -26.90 2.25 -2.39
N ASN A 410 -26.84 1.99 -3.69
CA ASN A 410 -26.73 0.64 -4.27
C ASN A 410 -25.31 0.04 -4.18
N TYR A 411 -24.78 -0.11 -2.96
CA TYR A 411 -23.39 -0.55 -2.73
C TYR A 411 -23.04 -1.92 -3.34
N GLY A 412 -24.01 -2.80 -3.61
CA GLY A 412 -23.77 -4.07 -4.32
C GLY A 412 -23.26 -3.90 -5.77
N ARG A 413 -23.48 -2.72 -6.36
CA ARG A 413 -22.99 -2.32 -7.69
C ARG A 413 -21.52 -1.89 -7.65
N ILE A 414 -20.60 -2.83 -7.48
CA ILE A 414 -19.15 -2.58 -7.34
C ILE A 414 -18.60 -1.63 -8.41
N ILE A 415 -19.01 -1.77 -9.68
CA ILE A 415 -18.74 -0.80 -10.76
C ILE A 415 -20.06 -0.40 -11.42
N SER A 416 -20.29 0.89 -11.63
CA SER A 416 -21.41 1.46 -12.40
C SER A 416 -20.90 2.45 -13.44
N PHE A 417 -21.33 2.32 -14.70
CA PHE A 417 -20.98 3.23 -15.79
C PHE A 417 -22.00 4.37 -15.89
N GLY A 418 -21.65 5.55 -15.36
CA GLY A 418 -22.55 6.70 -15.22
C GLY A 418 -23.12 6.83 -13.80
N LYS A 419 -23.29 8.08 -13.33
CA LYS A 419 -23.86 8.38 -12.01
C LYS A 419 -25.36 8.13 -11.96
N ASP A 420 -26.05 8.51 -13.03
CA ASP A 420 -27.45 8.19 -13.30
C ASP A 420 -27.72 6.69 -13.18
N VAL A 421 -26.84 5.86 -13.76
CA VAL A 421 -26.91 4.38 -13.67
C VAL A 421 -26.66 3.88 -12.23
N ALA A 422 -25.79 4.53 -11.46
CA ALA A 422 -25.54 4.16 -10.06
C ALA A 422 -26.73 4.49 -9.13
N GLU A 423 -27.42 5.60 -9.39
CA GLU A 423 -28.56 6.09 -8.59
C GLU A 423 -29.93 5.54 -9.07
N ALA A 424 -30.03 5.02 -10.31
CA ALA A 424 -31.27 4.45 -10.86
C ALA A 424 -31.73 3.16 -10.17
N HIS A 425 -33.03 2.88 -10.20
CA HIS A 425 -33.60 1.58 -9.82
C HIS A 425 -33.29 0.53 -10.91
N SER A 426 -32.97 -0.73 -10.56
CA SER A 426 -32.56 -1.76 -11.54
C SER A 426 -33.48 -1.91 -12.74
N SER A 427 -34.80 -1.79 -12.54
CA SER A 427 -35.80 -1.86 -13.62
C SER A 427 -35.72 -0.73 -14.67
N GLN A 428 -34.80 0.21 -14.52
CA GLN A 428 -34.51 1.31 -15.47
C GLN A 428 -33.16 1.10 -16.19
N ILE A 429 -32.39 0.06 -15.83
CA ILE A 429 -31.03 -0.18 -16.32
C ILE A 429 -31.08 -1.27 -17.41
N GLU A 430 -31.02 -0.84 -18.66
CA GLU A 430 -30.87 -1.77 -19.79
C GLU A 430 -29.40 -2.26 -19.88
N GLN A 431 -29.16 -3.51 -19.45
CA GLN A 431 -27.85 -4.16 -19.52
C GLN A 431 -27.70 -4.95 -20.82
N ILE A 432 -26.66 -4.67 -21.60
CA ILE A 432 -26.34 -5.40 -22.84
C ILE A 432 -25.22 -6.41 -22.55
N GLU A 433 -25.51 -7.71 -22.74
CA GLU A 433 -24.58 -8.81 -22.43
C GLU A 433 -23.26 -8.74 -23.23
N PHE A 434 -22.16 -8.49 -22.52
CA PHE A 434 -20.83 -8.31 -23.09
C PHE A 434 -20.08 -9.63 -23.34
N ARG A 435 -20.50 -10.74 -22.73
CA ARG A 435 -19.80 -12.05 -22.82
C ARG A 435 -19.63 -12.55 -24.25
N GLY A 436 -20.64 -12.31 -25.09
CA GLY A 436 -20.64 -12.66 -26.52
C GLY A 436 -20.16 -11.55 -27.46
N ALA A 437 -19.70 -10.41 -26.94
CA ALA A 437 -19.31 -9.27 -27.76
C ALA A 437 -18.05 -9.57 -28.58
N VAL A 438 -18.15 -9.43 -29.90
CA VAL A 438 -17.00 -9.56 -30.80
C VAL A 438 -16.01 -8.44 -30.48
N LYS A 439 -14.88 -8.80 -29.86
CA LYS A 439 -13.71 -7.92 -29.75
C LYS A 439 -13.36 -7.44 -31.16
N GLY A 440 -13.41 -6.12 -31.33
CA GLY A 440 -13.51 -5.52 -32.65
C GLY A 440 -12.26 -5.74 -33.50
N ASN A 441 -12.31 -5.31 -34.78
CA ASN A 441 -11.09 -5.20 -35.58
C ASN A 441 -10.02 -4.47 -34.76
N LYS A 442 -8.87 -5.13 -34.56
CA LYS A 442 -7.71 -4.57 -33.86
C LYS A 442 -7.45 -3.17 -34.41
N LEU A 443 -7.20 -2.20 -33.53
CA LEU A 443 -6.71 -0.89 -33.95
C LEU A 443 -5.50 -1.12 -34.86
N ALA A 444 -5.66 -0.77 -36.14
CA ALA A 444 -4.68 -1.14 -37.15
C ALA A 444 -3.36 -0.45 -36.83
N LYS A 445 -2.23 -1.16 -36.97
CA LYS A 445 -0.86 -0.64 -36.71
C LYS A 445 -0.41 0.48 -37.67
N SER A 446 -1.35 1.15 -38.33
CA SER A 446 -1.15 1.92 -39.56
C SER A 446 -1.52 3.40 -39.42
N ASN A 447 -1.58 3.95 -38.20
CA ASN A 447 -1.58 5.41 -37.96
C ASN A 447 -1.34 5.88 -36.51
N VAL A 448 -1.31 4.99 -35.51
CA VAL A 448 -1.04 5.36 -34.10
C VAL A 448 0.09 4.49 -33.55
N SER A 449 1.21 5.11 -33.18
CA SER A 449 2.35 4.45 -32.53
C SER A 449 2.22 4.54 -31.01
N CYS A 450 1.50 3.58 -30.42
CA CYS A 450 1.52 3.40 -28.96
C CYS A 450 2.82 2.70 -28.55
N ASP A 451 3.65 3.35 -27.74
CA ASP A 451 4.89 2.77 -27.20
C ASP A 451 4.63 1.55 -26.31
N ILE A 452 3.42 1.45 -25.75
CA ILE A 452 2.98 0.41 -24.83
C ILE A 452 1.71 -0.24 -25.39
N TRP A 453 1.72 -1.56 -25.51
CA TRP A 453 0.55 -2.36 -25.92
C TRP A 453 -0.01 -3.12 -24.72
N THR A 454 -1.32 -3.02 -24.50
CA THR A 454 -2.07 -3.65 -23.38
C THR A 454 -3.29 -4.40 -23.93
N GLU A 455 -3.92 -5.26 -23.13
CA GLU A 455 -5.08 -6.06 -23.57
C GLU A 455 -6.25 -5.19 -24.09
N TYR A 456 -6.37 -3.93 -23.60
CA TYR A 456 -7.36 -2.98 -24.07
C TYR A 456 -7.21 -2.61 -25.55
N HIS A 457 -5.97 -2.58 -26.07
CA HIS A 457 -5.70 -2.35 -27.49
C HIS A 457 -6.12 -3.54 -28.37
N GLU A 458 -6.20 -4.76 -27.80
CA GLU A 458 -6.67 -5.97 -28.48
C GLU A 458 -8.18 -6.16 -28.40
N MET A 459 -8.81 -5.61 -27.38
CA MET A 459 -10.27 -5.64 -27.16
C MET A 459 -11.05 -4.80 -28.18
N GLY A 460 -10.46 -3.66 -28.58
CA GLY A 460 -10.99 -2.78 -29.61
C GLY A 460 -12.32 -2.08 -29.24
N LEU A 461 -12.78 -1.22 -30.16
CA LEU A 461 -13.94 -0.34 -29.94
C LEU A 461 -15.21 -1.09 -29.53
N GLY A 462 -15.48 -2.24 -30.15
CA GLY A 462 -16.65 -3.07 -29.86
C GLY A 462 -16.65 -3.63 -28.43
N GLY A 463 -15.51 -4.10 -27.93
CA GLY A 463 -15.40 -4.61 -26.57
C GLY A 463 -15.38 -3.50 -25.52
N ILE A 464 -14.80 -2.33 -25.82
CA ILE A 464 -14.87 -1.14 -24.94
C ILE A 464 -16.32 -0.71 -24.77
N LYS A 465 -17.06 -0.61 -25.89
CA LYS A 465 -18.49 -0.29 -25.85
C LYS A 465 -19.30 -1.34 -25.08
N ALA A 466 -19.09 -2.63 -25.35
CA ALA A 466 -19.84 -3.70 -24.68
C ALA A 466 -19.68 -3.69 -23.15
N VAL A 467 -18.48 -3.42 -22.63
CA VAL A 467 -18.26 -3.27 -21.17
C VAL A 467 -19.01 -2.06 -20.61
N ALA A 468 -18.97 -0.91 -21.30
CA ALA A 468 -19.70 0.29 -20.89
C ALA A 468 -21.23 0.17 -21.05
N ASP A 469 -21.70 -0.72 -21.92
CA ASP A 469 -23.13 -0.98 -22.18
C ASP A 469 -23.71 -2.15 -21.37
N TYR A 470 -22.89 -2.90 -20.62
CA TYR A 470 -23.39 -3.76 -19.53
C TYR A 470 -23.86 -2.94 -18.30
N LYS A 471 -23.47 -1.65 -18.24
CA LYS A 471 -23.86 -0.63 -17.24
C LYS A 471 -23.42 -0.88 -15.80
N VAL A 472 -23.69 -2.05 -15.22
CA VAL A 472 -23.47 -2.34 -13.79
C VAL A 472 -22.80 -3.69 -13.61
N TYR A 473 -21.80 -3.75 -12.73
CA TYR A 473 -21.12 -4.96 -12.33
C TYR A 473 -21.22 -5.16 -10.80
N THR A 474 -21.92 -6.23 -10.40
CA THR A 474 -21.91 -6.79 -9.05
C THR A 474 -20.71 -7.72 -8.84
N ALA A 475 -20.48 -8.18 -7.61
CA ALA A 475 -19.36 -9.06 -7.27
C ALA A 475 -19.31 -10.37 -8.08
N GLY A 476 -20.47 -10.97 -8.41
CA GLY A 476 -20.55 -12.16 -9.25
C GLY A 476 -20.08 -11.88 -10.69
N SER A 477 -20.56 -10.79 -11.29
CA SER A 477 -20.21 -10.40 -12.67
C SER A 477 -18.78 -9.83 -12.83
N LEU A 478 -18.15 -9.40 -11.73
CA LEU A 478 -16.82 -8.80 -11.73
C LEU A 478 -15.73 -9.75 -12.26
N LEU A 479 -15.85 -11.05 -11.97
CA LEU A 479 -14.89 -12.05 -12.45
C LEU A 479 -14.97 -12.19 -13.98
N ASP A 480 -16.16 -12.07 -14.56
CA ASP A 480 -16.36 -12.12 -16.00
C ASP A 480 -15.84 -10.86 -16.69
N LEU A 481 -16.01 -9.69 -16.06
CA LEU A 481 -15.38 -8.44 -16.49
C LEU A 481 -13.86 -8.59 -16.58
N LEU A 482 -13.23 -9.04 -15.49
CA LEU A 482 -11.78 -9.23 -15.43
C LEU A 482 -11.29 -10.30 -16.44
N ASN A 483 -12.05 -11.39 -16.64
CA ASN A 483 -11.73 -12.38 -17.67
C ASN A 483 -11.81 -11.80 -19.09
N PHE A 484 -12.79 -10.92 -19.35
CA PHE A 484 -12.94 -10.27 -20.66
C PHE A 484 -11.80 -9.27 -20.92
N VAL A 485 -11.40 -8.46 -19.93
CA VAL A 485 -10.40 -7.38 -20.11
C VAL A 485 -8.95 -7.77 -19.83
N ALA A 486 -8.71 -8.87 -19.12
CA ALA A 486 -7.39 -9.31 -18.68
C ALA A 486 -7.26 -10.85 -18.67
N PRO A 487 -7.57 -11.56 -19.79
CA PRO A 487 -7.70 -13.01 -19.80
C PRO A 487 -6.43 -13.76 -19.36
N LYS A 488 -5.24 -13.28 -19.70
CA LYS A 488 -3.97 -13.91 -19.29
C LYS A 488 -3.75 -13.83 -17.77
N MET A 489 -4.00 -12.66 -17.18
CA MET A 489 -3.96 -12.45 -15.73
C MET A 489 -4.98 -13.37 -15.03
N MET A 490 -6.23 -13.39 -15.50
CA MET A 490 -7.27 -14.24 -14.90
C MET A 490 -7.00 -15.73 -15.06
N GLN A 491 -6.48 -16.19 -16.20
CA GLN A 491 -6.06 -17.58 -16.41
C GLN A 491 -5.00 -18.01 -15.38
N ARG A 492 -4.01 -17.16 -15.13
CA ARG A 492 -2.90 -17.42 -14.20
C ARG A 492 -3.36 -17.38 -12.74
N GLY A 493 -4.07 -16.33 -12.33
CA GLY A 493 -4.58 -16.21 -10.96
C GLY A 493 -5.63 -17.26 -10.60
N SER A 494 -6.49 -17.69 -11.52
CA SER A 494 -7.53 -18.70 -11.26
C SER A 494 -6.97 -20.13 -11.05
N ALA A 495 -5.69 -20.36 -11.36
CA ALA A 495 -4.98 -21.58 -10.96
C ALA A 495 -4.59 -21.59 -9.47
N HIS A 496 -4.48 -20.41 -8.85
CA HIS A 496 -3.97 -20.22 -7.49
C HIS A 496 -4.97 -19.65 -6.49
N PHE A 497 -6.07 -19.06 -6.96
CA PHE A 497 -7.05 -18.35 -6.13
C PHE A 497 -8.48 -18.68 -6.54
N SER A 498 -9.40 -18.40 -5.61
CA SER A 498 -10.82 -18.72 -5.71
C SER A 498 -11.64 -17.67 -4.97
N TYR A 499 -12.90 -17.55 -5.37
CA TYR A 499 -13.78 -16.41 -5.05
C TYR A 499 -15.21 -16.85 -4.77
N GLY A 500 -15.47 -18.16 -4.74
CA GLY A 500 -16.81 -18.72 -4.63
C GLY A 500 -17.27 -18.85 -3.19
N ILE A 501 -18.27 -19.71 -3.04
CA ILE A 501 -18.74 -20.28 -1.77
C ILE A 501 -18.87 -21.78 -2.05
N ALA A 502 -18.32 -22.63 -1.20
CA ALA A 502 -18.46 -24.07 -1.39
C ALA A 502 -19.92 -24.51 -1.21
N GLU A 503 -20.44 -25.38 -2.06
CA GLU A 503 -21.73 -26.04 -1.79
C GLU A 503 -21.54 -27.05 -0.65
N ASP A 504 -20.65 -28.03 -0.85
CA ASP A 504 -20.16 -28.95 0.18
C ASP A 504 -18.67 -28.72 0.45
N LEU A 505 -18.29 -28.52 1.72
CA LEU A 505 -16.89 -28.34 2.14
C LEU A 505 -16.12 -29.66 2.34
N ASP A 506 -16.78 -30.82 2.18
CA ASP A 506 -16.17 -32.16 2.16
C ASP A 506 -15.97 -32.71 0.74
N ASP A 507 -16.28 -31.93 -0.32
CA ASP A 507 -15.91 -32.25 -1.70
C ASP A 507 -14.36 -32.22 -1.87
N PRO A 508 -13.72 -33.30 -2.36
CA PRO A 508 -12.28 -33.36 -2.60
C PRO A 508 -11.69 -32.23 -3.47
N GLN A 509 -12.50 -31.47 -4.24
CA GLN A 509 -11.98 -30.30 -4.95
C GLN A 509 -11.32 -29.29 -3.98
N TYR A 510 -11.85 -29.13 -2.77
CA TYR A 510 -11.36 -28.16 -1.77
C TYR A 510 -10.05 -28.60 -1.10
N GLU A 511 -9.56 -29.81 -1.37
CA GLU A 511 -8.20 -30.22 -1.06
C GLU A 511 -7.15 -29.53 -1.95
N HIS A 512 -7.54 -28.89 -3.07
CA HIS A 512 -6.58 -28.17 -3.93
C HIS A 512 -6.21 -26.78 -3.36
N TYR A 513 -4.91 -26.44 -3.40
CA TYR A 513 -4.37 -25.22 -2.80
C TYR A 513 -5.00 -23.89 -3.27
N LYS A 514 -5.72 -23.88 -4.39
CA LYS A 514 -6.46 -22.70 -4.89
C LYS A 514 -7.57 -22.22 -3.96
N TYR A 515 -8.07 -23.10 -3.07
CA TYR A 515 -9.20 -22.83 -2.17
C TYR A 515 -8.78 -22.39 -0.77
N TRP A 516 -7.55 -22.71 -0.35
CA TRP A 516 -7.06 -22.53 1.02
C TRP A 516 -6.92 -21.07 1.48
N SER A 517 -6.99 -20.10 0.56
CA SER A 517 -7.02 -18.66 0.87
C SER A 517 -8.42 -18.03 0.80
N ASN A 518 -9.46 -18.80 0.41
CA ASN A 518 -10.85 -18.34 0.49
C ASN A 518 -11.53 -18.91 1.76
N PRO A 519 -11.87 -18.06 2.75
CA PRO A 519 -12.55 -18.50 3.97
C PRO A 519 -13.99 -18.99 3.76
N LEU A 520 -14.54 -18.87 2.54
CA LEU A 520 -15.84 -19.41 2.12
C LEU A 520 -15.73 -20.73 1.32
N GLU A 521 -14.51 -21.19 1.04
CA GLU A 521 -14.22 -22.46 0.34
C GLU A 521 -13.18 -23.30 1.12
N THR A 522 -12.97 -23.01 2.40
CA THR A 522 -12.13 -23.83 3.28
C THR A 522 -12.62 -23.82 4.74
N LYS A 523 -12.32 -24.90 5.47
CA LYS A 523 -12.61 -25.04 6.91
C LYS A 523 -11.48 -24.42 7.74
N LEU A 524 -11.72 -24.12 9.02
CA LEU A 524 -10.65 -23.84 9.98
C LEU A 524 -9.86 -25.12 10.35
N PRO A 525 -8.67 -25.00 10.97
CA PRO A 525 -7.90 -26.15 11.47
C PRO A 525 -8.57 -26.86 12.66
N ASN A 526 -8.13 -28.08 12.99
CA ASN A 526 -8.67 -28.82 14.15
C ASN A 526 -8.01 -28.38 15.47
N ALA A 527 -8.30 -27.17 15.95
CA ALA A 527 -7.56 -26.53 17.04
C ALA A 527 -8.44 -25.80 18.09
N PRO A 528 -9.29 -26.50 18.88
CA PRO A 528 -10.23 -25.85 19.81
C PRO A 528 -9.61 -24.93 20.88
N ASP A 529 -8.36 -25.20 21.31
CA ASP A 529 -7.62 -24.32 22.23
C ASP A 529 -7.23 -22.96 21.62
N MET A 530 -7.20 -22.88 20.29
CA MET A 530 -6.72 -21.71 19.54
C MET A 530 -7.76 -20.60 19.54
N GLU A 531 -7.28 -19.37 19.45
CA GLU A 531 -8.12 -18.17 19.34
C GLU A 531 -7.84 -17.45 18.03
N ILE A 532 -8.88 -16.90 17.39
CA ILE A 532 -8.76 -16.08 16.18
C ILE A 532 -9.38 -14.71 16.48
N TYR A 533 -8.62 -13.66 16.20
CA TYR A 533 -9.06 -12.27 16.37
C TYR A 533 -9.12 -11.59 15.00
N SER A 534 -10.23 -10.93 14.68
CA SER A 534 -10.29 -9.89 13.63
C SER A 534 -10.05 -8.54 14.29
N MET A 535 -8.92 -7.90 13.99
CA MET A 535 -8.48 -6.65 14.60
C MET A 535 -8.42 -5.57 13.50
N TYR A 536 -9.28 -4.56 13.52
CA TYR A 536 -9.35 -3.59 12.41
C TYR A 536 -9.86 -2.21 12.82
N GLY A 537 -9.58 -1.22 11.99
CA GLY A 537 -10.02 0.15 12.21
C GLY A 537 -11.44 0.40 11.75
N VAL A 538 -12.11 1.35 12.40
CA VAL A 538 -13.48 1.78 12.06
C VAL A 538 -13.62 3.30 12.19
N GLY A 539 -14.64 3.86 11.55
CA GLY A 539 -14.90 5.30 11.46
C GLY A 539 -14.23 6.00 10.27
N ILE A 540 -13.61 5.26 9.33
CA ILE A 540 -12.93 5.84 8.16
C ILE A 540 -13.71 5.52 6.87
N PRO A 541 -14.04 6.53 6.04
CA PRO A 541 -14.66 6.32 4.73
C PRO A 541 -13.78 5.47 3.79
N THR A 542 -14.19 4.22 3.60
CA THR A 542 -13.41 3.16 2.96
C THR A 542 -14.05 2.72 1.64
N GLU A 543 -13.25 2.50 0.60
CA GLU A 543 -13.73 2.33 -0.79
C GLU A 543 -14.63 1.09 -0.97
N ARG A 544 -15.85 1.27 -1.50
CA ARG A 544 -16.88 0.21 -1.58
C ARG A 544 -17.42 -0.08 -2.97
N SER A 545 -17.62 0.96 -3.79
CA SER A 545 -18.08 0.85 -5.17
C SER A 545 -17.71 2.12 -5.95
N TYR A 546 -17.70 2.02 -7.29
CA TYR A 546 -17.08 3.00 -8.18
C TYR A 546 -18.02 3.40 -9.32
N ILE A 547 -18.10 4.70 -9.56
CA ILE A 547 -18.72 5.27 -10.76
C ILE A 547 -17.62 5.46 -11.80
N TYR A 548 -17.75 4.79 -12.93
CA TYR A 548 -16.82 4.82 -14.05
C TYR A 548 -17.39 5.58 -15.25
N LYS A 549 -16.49 6.11 -16.07
CA LYS A 549 -16.75 6.61 -17.42
C LYS A 549 -15.86 5.88 -18.43
N ALA A 550 -16.35 5.76 -19.66
CA ALA A 550 -15.57 5.30 -20.80
C ALA A 550 -15.07 6.51 -21.59
N SER A 551 -13.77 6.55 -21.87
CA SER A 551 -13.11 7.71 -22.51
C SER A 551 -12.91 7.48 -24.02
N SER A 552 -12.96 8.55 -24.82
CA SER A 552 -12.92 8.49 -26.30
C SER A 552 -11.64 7.81 -26.84
N PRO A 553 -11.72 6.62 -27.47
CA PRO A 553 -10.56 5.77 -27.78
C PRO A 553 -9.73 6.22 -29.01
N THR A 554 -9.49 7.53 -29.13
CA THR A 554 -8.64 8.20 -30.12
C THR A 554 -7.17 8.27 -29.72
N GLU A 555 -6.82 7.82 -28.51
CA GLU A 555 -5.49 7.95 -27.90
C GLU A 555 -5.04 6.63 -27.23
N CYS A 556 -3.73 6.46 -27.04
CA CYS A 556 -3.12 5.28 -26.43
C CYS A 556 -3.28 5.27 -24.90
N TYR A 557 -4.49 5.12 -24.36
CA TYR A 557 -4.73 5.13 -22.91
C TYR A 557 -5.59 3.97 -22.39
N ILE A 558 -5.80 3.93 -21.07
CA ILE A 558 -6.74 3.02 -20.40
C ILE A 558 -8.17 3.57 -20.65
N PRO A 559 -9.07 2.80 -21.29
CA PRO A 559 -10.34 3.33 -21.80
C PRO A 559 -11.43 3.50 -20.72
N PHE A 560 -11.19 3.01 -19.50
CA PHE A 560 -12.11 3.10 -18.36
C PHE A 560 -11.43 3.85 -17.23
N GLN A 561 -12.07 4.91 -16.75
CA GLN A 561 -11.53 5.81 -15.72
C GLN A 561 -12.62 6.07 -14.67
N ILE A 562 -12.22 6.27 -13.41
CA ILE A 562 -13.17 6.64 -12.34
C ILE A 562 -13.70 8.05 -12.68
N ASP A 563 -15.01 8.25 -12.60
CA ASP A 563 -15.59 9.55 -12.86
C ASP A 563 -15.46 10.48 -11.66
N THR A 564 -14.29 11.11 -11.55
CA THR A 564 -13.98 12.15 -10.56
C THR A 564 -14.91 13.37 -10.57
N SER A 565 -15.82 13.50 -11.54
CA SER A 565 -16.88 14.53 -11.53
C SER A 565 -18.18 14.08 -10.88
N ALA A 566 -18.34 12.77 -10.62
CA ALA A 566 -19.51 12.21 -9.95
C ALA A 566 -19.43 12.45 -8.43
N GLU A 567 -19.78 13.66 -8.03
CA GLU A 567 -19.80 14.11 -6.63
C GLU A 567 -21.14 13.91 -5.93
N GLY A 568 -21.06 13.89 -4.60
CA GLY A 568 -22.21 13.81 -3.70
C GLY A 568 -23.10 15.06 -3.65
N GLY A 569 -24.26 14.92 -2.99
CA GLY A 569 -25.07 16.07 -2.57
C GLY A 569 -24.35 16.94 -1.52
N LYS A 570 -24.77 18.20 -1.36
CA LYS A 570 -24.16 19.14 -0.40
C LYS A 570 -24.43 18.73 1.06
N GLY A 571 -23.51 17.94 1.61
CA GLY A 571 -23.43 17.57 3.02
C GLY A 571 -23.48 16.05 3.23
N GLY A 572 -22.44 15.48 3.86
CA GLY A 572 -22.43 14.12 4.40
C GLY A 572 -22.46 12.94 3.41
N SER A 573 -22.58 13.18 2.09
CA SER A 573 -22.66 12.13 1.08
C SER A 573 -21.50 11.13 1.14
N CYS A 574 -21.83 9.83 1.08
CA CYS A 574 -20.88 8.74 0.94
C CYS A 574 -20.20 8.68 -0.45
N LEU A 575 -20.73 9.38 -1.45
CA LEU A 575 -20.10 9.56 -2.76
C LEU A 575 -19.14 10.76 -2.73
N GLN A 576 -17.87 10.53 -3.08
CA GLN A 576 -16.82 11.54 -3.28
C GLN A 576 -15.94 11.14 -4.47
N GLY A 577 -15.70 12.03 -5.42
CA GLY A 577 -14.80 11.81 -6.56
C GLY A 577 -15.07 10.53 -7.38
N GLY A 578 -16.34 10.14 -7.55
CA GLY A 578 -16.72 8.89 -8.22
C GLY A 578 -16.55 7.62 -7.38
N VAL A 579 -16.20 7.71 -6.10
CA VAL A 579 -16.07 6.57 -5.18
C VAL A 579 -17.15 6.65 -4.10
N TYR A 580 -17.91 5.58 -3.92
CA TYR A 580 -18.79 5.38 -2.77
C TYR A 580 -18.02 4.73 -1.63
N SER A 581 -18.15 5.27 -0.42
CA SER A 581 -17.53 4.72 0.80
C SER A 581 -18.52 4.09 1.78
N VAL A 582 -18.02 3.13 2.58
CA VAL A 582 -18.65 2.59 3.79
C VAL A 582 -17.67 2.64 4.98
N ASP A 583 -18.05 2.10 6.13
CA ASP A 583 -17.18 1.96 7.31
C ASP A 583 -16.01 0.98 7.05
N GLY A 584 -14.84 1.27 7.62
CA GLY A 584 -13.63 0.47 7.45
C GLY A 584 -12.37 1.19 7.93
N ASP A 585 -11.22 0.66 7.52
CA ASP A 585 -9.88 1.11 7.92
C ASP A 585 -9.15 1.97 6.86
N GLU A 586 -9.87 2.59 5.92
CA GLU A 586 -9.40 3.25 4.68
C GLU A 586 -9.18 2.28 3.49
N THR A 587 -8.81 1.02 3.75
CA THR A 587 -8.46 0.04 2.69
C THR A 587 -9.42 -1.15 2.64
N VAL A 588 -9.82 -1.66 3.80
CA VAL A 588 -10.63 -2.86 3.98
C VAL A 588 -11.98 -2.47 4.60
N PRO A 589 -13.10 -2.65 3.89
CA PRO A 589 -14.43 -2.44 4.46
C PRO A 589 -14.65 -3.34 5.68
N VAL A 590 -15.33 -2.84 6.71
CA VAL A 590 -15.68 -3.59 7.93
C VAL A 590 -16.33 -4.95 7.61
N LEU A 591 -17.16 -5.02 6.57
CA LEU A 591 -17.75 -6.27 6.10
C LEU A 591 -16.67 -7.34 5.83
N SER A 592 -15.59 -6.98 5.13
CA SER A 592 -14.52 -7.92 4.75
C SER A 592 -13.62 -8.32 5.92
N ALA A 593 -13.35 -7.39 6.86
CA ALA A 593 -12.52 -7.68 8.02
C ALA A 593 -13.27 -8.43 9.15
N GLY A 594 -14.56 -8.13 9.31
CA GLY A 594 -15.37 -8.60 10.43
C GLY A 594 -16.22 -9.85 10.16
N TYR A 595 -16.79 -10.04 8.96
CA TYR A 595 -17.87 -11.01 8.73
C TYR A 595 -17.55 -12.44 9.17
N MET A 596 -16.32 -12.91 8.93
CA MET A 596 -15.93 -14.28 9.32
C MET A 596 -15.94 -14.44 10.84
N CYS A 597 -15.37 -13.53 11.62
CA CYS A 597 -15.44 -13.60 13.09
C CYS A 597 -16.82 -13.21 13.65
N ALA A 598 -17.60 -12.40 12.93
CA ALA A 598 -18.95 -12.00 13.34
C ALA A 598 -19.96 -13.15 13.23
N LYS A 599 -19.85 -13.96 12.16
CA LYS A 599 -20.86 -14.96 11.81
C LYS A 599 -20.28 -16.23 11.16
N GLY A 600 -19.43 -16.10 10.14
CA GLY A 600 -18.95 -17.24 9.35
C GLY A 600 -18.23 -18.34 10.16
N TRP A 601 -17.48 -17.96 11.19
CA TRP A 601 -16.74 -18.80 12.13
C TRP A 601 -17.21 -18.63 13.58
N ARG A 602 -18.39 -18.03 13.82
CA ARG A 602 -18.85 -17.67 15.17
C ARG A 602 -19.53 -18.88 15.83
N GLY A 603 -18.81 -19.52 16.75
CA GLY A 603 -19.24 -20.81 17.32
C GLY A 603 -19.08 -21.95 16.32
N LYS A 604 -19.93 -22.98 16.41
CA LYS A 604 -19.89 -24.13 15.49
C LYS A 604 -20.54 -23.78 14.16
N THR A 605 -19.77 -23.83 13.08
CA THR A 605 -20.25 -23.74 11.70
C THR A 605 -19.53 -24.78 10.84
N ARG A 606 -20.02 -25.04 9.63
CA ARG A 606 -19.33 -25.83 8.60
C ARG A 606 -17.94 -25.29 8.27
N PHE A 607 -17.73 -23.98 8.44
CA PHE A 607 -16.43 -23.32 8.29
C PHE A 607 -15.58 -23.39 9.58
N ASN A 608 -16.19 -23.48 10.77
CA ASN A 608 -15.52 -23.65 12.06
C ASN A 608 -16.02 -24.94 12.78
N PRO A 609 -15.68 -26.14 12.27
CA PRO A 609 -16.21 -27.39 12.79
C PRO A 609 -15.72 -27.72 14.21
N SER A 610 -14.54 -27.20 14.58
CA SER A 610 -13.84 -27.44 15.83
C SER A 610 -14.04 -26.33 16.88
N GLU A 611 -14.98 -25.41 16.65
CA GLU A 611 -15.44 -24.40 17.63
C GLU A 611 -14.32 -23.49 18.17
N ILE A 612 -13.35 -23.14 17.30
CA ILE A 612 -12.29 -22.17 17.59
C ILE A 612 -12.92 -20.84 18.05
N ARG A 613 -12.44 -20.30 19.18
CA ARG A 613 -12.99 -19.06 19.74
C ARG A 613 -12.60 -17.86 18.88
N THR A 614 -13.60 -17.15 18.38
CA THR A 614 -13.49 -16.04 17.43
C THR A 614 -13.94 -14.72 18.05
N PHE A 615 -13.07 -13.70 17.98
CA PHE A 615 -13.27 -12.39 18.58
C PHE A 615 -13.12 -11.25 17.56
N ILE A 616 -13.86 -10.17 17.74
CA ILE A 616 -13.69 -8.91 17.00
C ILE A 616 -13.10 -7.85 17.91
N ARG A 617 -12.08 -7.13 17.45
CA ARG A 617 -11.51 -5.94 18.10
C ARG A 617 -11.47 -4.79 17.11
N GLU A 618 -12.49 -3.96 17.15
CA GLU A 618 -12.56 -2.72 16.37
C GLU A 618 -11.85 -1.58 17.11
N TYR A 619 -11.17 -0.71 16.37
CA TYR A 619 -10.49 0.47 16.90
C TYR A 619 -11.01 1.72 16.19
N ASN A 620 -11.80 2.54 16.90
CA ASN A 620 -12.27 3.82 16.37
C ASN A 620 -11.07 4.69 16.00
N HIS A 621 -11.04 5.18 14.77
CA HIS A 621 -10.07 6.17 14.35
C HIS A 621 -10.31 7.51 15.06
N ALA A 622 -9.31 7.99 15.80
CA ALA A 622 -9.18 9.41 16.12
C ALA A 622 -7.98 10.00 15.36
N PRO A 623 -8.13 11.15 14.68
CA PRO A 623 -7.02 11.81 13.99
C PRO A 623 -6.01 12.36 15.01
N PRO A 624 -4.73 12.55 14.63
CA PRO A 624 -3.71 13.08 15.52
C PRO A 624 -4.11 14.43 16.13
N SER A 625 -3.88 14.61 17.43
CA SER A 625 -4.24 15.84 18.15
C SER A 625 -3.36 17.03 17.77
N THR A 626 -2.12 16.76 17.34
CA THR A 626 -1.16 17.77 16.88
C THR A 626 -0.31 17.24 15.73
N LEU A 627 0.24 18.14 14.91
CA LEU A 627 1.19 17.81 13.83
C LEU A 627 2.49 17.16 14.36
N LEU A 628 2.80 17.32 15.66
CA LEU A 628 3.98 16.75 16.31
C LEU A 628 3.76 15.31 16.78
N GLU A 629 2.51 14.83 16.87
CA GLU A 629 2.20 13.46 17.30
C GLU A 629 2.58 12.40 16.23
N GLY A 630 2.75 12.82 14.97
CA GLY A 630 3.11 11.94 13.87
C GLY A 630 1.93 11.05 13.45
N ARG A 631 2.13 9.72 13.47
CA ARG A 631 1.02 8.77 13.31
C ARG A 631 0.22 8.74 14.61
N GLY A 632 -1.06 9.07 14.53
CA GLY A 632 -1.91 9.24 15.71
C GLY A 632 -1.95 7.99 16.58
N THR A 633 -1.76 8.17 17.88
CA THR A 633 -1.72 7.08 18.88
C THR A 633 -3.04 6.29 18.98
N GLN A 634 -4.10 6.82 18.38
CA GLN A 634 -5.45 6.26 18.26
C GLN A 634 -5.92 6.13 16.80
N SER A 635 -5.01 6.12 15.82
CA SER A 635 -5.38 5.97 14.42
C SER A 635 -5.95 4.57 14.13
N GLY A 636 -7.05 4.54 13.38
CA GLY A 636 -7.62 3.31 12.82
C GLY A 636 -7.21 3.04 11.36
N ALA A 637 -6.37 3.86 10.73
CA ALA A 637 -6.06 3.69 9.31
C ALA A 637 -5.20 2.44 9.06
N HIS A 638 -5.41 1.77 7.94
CA HIS A 638 -5.02 0.38 7.66
C HIS A 638 -3.57 0.01 8.01
N VAL A 639 -2.63 0.94 7.83
CA VAL A 639 -1.20 0.76 8.17
C VAL A 639 -0.83 1.45 9.48
N ASP A 640 -1.45 2.59 9.79
CA ASP A 640 -1.20 3.38 11.00
C ASP A 640 -1.70 2.70 12.28
N ILE A 641 -2.66 1.77 12.16
CA ILE A 641 -3.24 1.01 13.26
C ILE A 641 -2.20 0.13 13.99
N MET A 642 -1.07 -0.21 13.36
CA MET A 642 0.07 -0.87 14.02
C MET A 642 0.84 0.06 14.98
N GLY A 643 0.53 1.36 14.99
CA GLY A 643 0.91 2.33 16.01
C GLY A 643 -0.18 2.61 17.06
N ASN A 644 -1.38 2.03 16.93
CA ASN A 644 -2.51 2.28 17.83
C ASN A 644 -2.26 1.66 19.21
N PHE A 645 -2.33 2.46 20.28
CA PHE A 645 -1.94 2.03 21.62
C PHE A 645 -2.82 0.89 22.14
N ALA A 646 -4.13 0.90 21.85
CA ALA A 646 -5.04 -0.15 22.29
C ALA A 646 -4.80 -1.48 21.54
N LEU A 647 -4.51 -1.44 20.24
CA LEU A 647 -4.14 -2.63 19.47
C LEU A 647 -2.82 -3.23 19.99
N ILE A 648 -1.81 -2.39 20.24
CA ILE A 648 -0.53 -2.84 20.77
C ILE A 648 -0.71 -3.43 22.18
N GLU A 649 -1.56 -2.86 23.04
CA GLU A 649 -1.88 -3.47 24.34
C GLU A 649 -2.53 -4.85 24.20
N ASP A 650 -3.55 -5.01 23.36
CA ASP A 650 -4.23 -6.29 23.13
C ASP A 650 -3.25 -7.37 22.64
N VAL A 651 -2.40 -7.03 21.66
CA VAL A 651 -1.36 -7.92 21.12
C VAL A 651 -0.36 -8.34 22.20
N ILE A 652 0.14 -7.40 23.01
CA ILE A 652 1.14 -7.70 24.03
C ILE A 652 0.52 -8.50 25.18
N ARG A 653 -0.74 -8.25 25.57
CA ARG A 653 -1.46 -9.05 26.57
C ARG A 653 -1.63 -10.50 26.11
N VAL A 654 -2.03 -10.75 24.86
CA VAL A 654 -2.14 -12.12 24.31
C VAL A 654 -0.77 -12.79 24.11
N ALA A 655 0.28 -12.04 23.77
CA ALA A 655 1.66 -12.56 23.71
C ALA A 655 2.21 -12.94 25.11
N ALA A 656 1.87 -12.16 26.15
CA ALA A 656 2.02 -12.53 27.57
C ALA A 656 1.01 -13.61 28.02
N GLY A 657 0.21 -14.14 27.10
CA GLY A 657 -0.67 -15.29 27.24
C GLY A 657 -1.91 -15.04 28.10
N ALA A 658 -2.52 -13.86 27.95
CA ALA A 658 -3.94 -13.64 28.17
C ALA A 658 -4.79 -14.37 27.09
N THR A 659 -6.09 -14.50 27.35
CA THR A 659 -7.11 -14.99 26.42
C THR A 659 -8.01 -13.84 25.93
N GLY A 660 -8.88 -14.11 24.96
CA GLY A 660 -9.83 -13.10 24.49
C GLY A 660 -10.86 -12.69 25.55
N GLU A 661 -11.14 -13.57 26.51
CA GLU A 661 -12.00 -13.29 27.67
C GLU A 661 -11.31 -12.30 28.63
N ASP A 662 -9.99 -12.43 28.84
CA ASP A 662 -9.18 -11.48 29.63
C ASP A 662 -9.08 -10.09 28.97
N LEU A 663 -9.26 -9.99 27.64
CA LEU A 663 -9.38 -8.71 26.91
C LEU A 663 -10.79 -8.09 27.00
N GLY A 664 -11.73 -8.75 27.67
CA GLY A 664 -13.15 -8.35 27.73
C GLY A 664 -14.00 -8.84 26.54
N GLY A 665 -13.48 -9.72 25.69
CA GLY A 665 -14.17 -10.27 24.53
C GLY A 665 -14.25 -9.31 23.34
N ASP A 666 -15.40 -9.31 22.67
CA ASP A 666 -15.63 -8.48 21.48
C ASP A 666 -15.70 -6.98 21.81
N GLN A 667 -14.99 -6.17 21.03
CA GLN A 667 -15.09 -4.72 21.04
C GLN A 667 -15.56 -4.27 19.66
N VAL A 668 -16.80 -3.76 19.56
CA VAL A 668 -17.45 -3.40 18.29
C VAL A 668 -18.17 -2.05 18.42
N TYR A 669 -17.97 -1.19 17.41
CA TYR A 669 -18.56 0.15 17.25
C TYR A 669 -19.31 0.33 15.92
N SER A 670 -19.07 -0.59 14.97
CA SER A 670 -19.73 -0.70 13.68
C SER A 670 -21.06 -1.47 13.77
N ASP A 671 -21.80 -1.50 12.65
CA ASP A 671 -23.02 -2.30 12.50
C ASP A 671 -22.75 -3.75 12.04
N ILE A 672 -21.52 -4.27 12.14
CA ILE A 672 -21.12 -5.56 11.52
C ILE A 672 -22.05 -6.74 11.84
N PHE A 673 -22.48 -6.92 13.10
CA PHE A 673 -23.43 -7.99 13.46
C PHE A 673 -24.82 -7.82 12.81
N LYS A 674 -25.26 -6.58 12.61
CA LYS A 674 -26.52 -6.25 11.92
C LYS A 674 -26.39 -6.45 10.40
N TRP A 675 -25.21 -6.21 9.84
CA TRP A 675 -24.91 -6.48 8.43
C TRP A 675 -24.78 -7.98 8.15
N SER A 676 -24.16 -8.76 9.06
CA SER A 676 -24.05 -10.22 8.92
C SER A 676 -25.42 -10.91 8.99
N GLU A 677 -26.41 -10.35 9.68
CA GLU A 677 -27.79 -10.89 9.66
C GLU A 677 -28.57 -10.58 8.37
N LYS A 678 -28.14 -9.63 7.54
CA LYS A 678 -28.71 -9.50 6.18
C LYS A 678 -28.19 -10.57 5.23
N ILE A 679 -26.98 -11.09 5.47
CA ILE A 679 -26.33 -12.09 4.60
C ILE A 679 -26.95 -13.47 4.83
N LYS A 680 -27.49 -14.03 3.75
CA LYS A 680 -28.11 -15.35 3.71
C LYS A 680 -27.10 -16.38 3.22
N LEU A 681 -26.23 -16.79 4.13
CA LEU A 681 -25.26 -17.87 3.95
C LEU A 681 -25.66 -19.06 4.83
N GLU A 682 -25.53 -20.27 4.31
CA GLU A 682 -25.68 -21.51 5.09
C GLU A 682 -24.39 -21.79 5.88
N LEU A 683 -24.56 -22.17 7.16
CA LEU A 683 -23.52 -22.21 8.19
C LEU A 683 -23.56 -23.53 8.97
#